data_AF-A0AA40CAQ9-F1
#
_entry.id   AF-A0AA40CAQ9-F1
#
_cell.length_a   1.000
_cell.length_b   1.000
_cell.length_c   1.000
_cell.angle_alpha   90.00
_cell.angle_beta   90.00
_cell.angle_gamma   90.00
#
_symmetry.space_group_name_H-M   'P 1'
#
loop_
_entity.id
_entity.type
_entity.pdbx_description
1 polymer ?
#
loop_
_entity_poly.entity_id
_entity_poly.type
_entity_poly.pdbx_seq_one_letter_code
_entity_poly.pdbx_strand_id
1 'polypeptide(L)'
;MLDPWLPTSNFTDYLVDQFANLQSDCSTTLPYSTSSATLFIPPTSTASTASTTSTTSGAATAAPTCLGQIVAPQADFLTCNDLSDLYGISTGDARVATGDCSCEFTTTICLPLPCELDTVWDSPSCPQLAERYSNSTYTVSQSQFLAWNGNIQGSCDGVSIGQRLLGAAPQHRMAPAVQTTAERHAPTPHSAIVAASMDPAAPAQTFAVRVTAIQGIARQTMEARPLMGSAVLTLRATRRALAPSLAPAAPPRAIPFSPFHASMDLSQLPDISTVLVSLSNPVRTANPPALDHARCAQLHNYLVKAGWLAPGRSLSDLPQDSFFDRHGDTAEQLRDQLDPSVVAFLESIIIHDDYEVPVFFWVENIAGPSRMFASANETLFPDEDEKNDVLSLYLTNPSLGEHSLGLLYDQRHHRAVMALGIEDTGFFWPVEEHENLWHPLETVLSNWIALFHLGKVKAIPPPNEEDDDSNADDNDDAAQNVENESEAYGPWSWQPYSPAQVDGAVAAFDRLAAAIEERMPAPPQLSSSSSPQPPHQELLLSPSDLDAASVPCSCFIRSFLTRIRAPRFRTIAPGLLVPHDPSAFAASQLFTPMPADSEYGTVIPPVLIFPAVGSSDGNQPVTVSFDPANRYQPINPFCRAFQDGLPRGAAVPAGLYSESVERFQADVAEEGFRLVLPFCLAKEARKSDGRLLVEDGDVRSADVSVDLFQHGFKPFGGEWWRAQPLERLLIRWRELVQDGVWTVGAEGVEGGWRSLGRRMRGGGGGITGLSLIGDMV
;
A
#
# COMPACT_ATOMS: atom_id res chain seq x y z
N MET A 1 -8.47 -43.29 18.41
CA MET A 1 -7.14 -43.91 18.60
C MET A 1 -6.15 -43.01 17.90
N LEU A 2 -5.20 -42.41 18.61
CA LEU A 2 -4.05 -41.77 17.97
C LEU A 2 -3.09 -42.88 17.53
N ASP A 3 -2.63 -42.77 16.29
CA ASP A 3 -1.73 -43.74 15.66
C ASP A 3 -0.40 -43.82 16.45
N PRO A 4 0.11 -45.01 16.80
CA PRO A 4 1.35 -45.18 17.54
C PRO A 4 2.62 -44.72 16.80
N TRP A 5 2.50 -44.33 15.53
CA TRP A 5 3.59 -43.78 14.70
C TRP A 5 3.60 -42.25 14.65
N LEU A 6 2.71 -41.56 15.37
CA LEU A 6 2.76 -40.10 15.45
C LEU A 6 4.02 -39.64 16.20
N PRO A 7 4.91 -38.88 15.56
CA PRO A 7 6.10 -38.36 16.23
C PRO A 7 5.67 -37.39 17.34
N THR A 8 6.26 -37.52 18.52
CA THR A 8 6.12 -36.52 19.59
C THR A 8 6.77 -35.22 19.13
N SER A 9 5.93 -34.26 18.77
CA SER A 9 6.31 -32.92 18.33
C SER A 9 5.30 -31.91 18.88
N ASN A 10 5.65 -30.63 18.84
CA ASN A 10 4.81 -29.54 19.32
C ASN A 10 3.40 -29.54 18.69
N PHE A 11 3.27 -30.11 17.49
CA PHE A 11 2.00 -30.25 16.79
C PHE A 11 1.14 -31.41 17.32
N THR A 12 1.77 -32.52 17.73
CA THR A 12 1.08 -33.67 18.35
C THR A 12 0.58 -33.30 19.75
N ASP A 13 1.39 -32.57 20.52
CA ASP A 13 0.99 -32.05 21.84
C ASP A 13 -0.14 -31.02 21.70
N TYR A 14 -0.06 -30.13 20.70
CA TYR A 14 -1.14 -29.21 20.34
C TYR A 14 -2.44 -29.95 20.03
N LEU A 15 -2.41 -31.01 19.22
CA LEU A 15 -3.61 -31.78 18.86
C LEU A 15 -4.21 -32.51 20.07
N VAL A 16 -3.38 -33.01 21.00
CA VAL A 16 -3.84 -33.60 22.26
C VAL A 16 -4.48 -32.55 23.16
N ASP A 17 -3.91 -31.34 23.21
CA ASP A 17 -4.42 -30.22 23.99
C ASP A 17 -5.73 -29.66 23.41
N GLN A 18 -5.83 -29.53 22.08
CA GLN A 18 -7.08 -29.16 21.40
C GLN A 18 -8.19 -30.19 21.63
N PHE A 19 -7.85 -31.48 21.70
CA PHE A 19 -8.80 -32.53 22.02
C PHE A 19 -9.26 -32.47 23.49
N ALA A 20 -8.36 -32.15 24.43
CA ALA A 20 -8.72 -31.91 25.83
C ALA A 20 -9.64 -30.69 25.99
N ASN A 21 -9.40 -29.62 25.23
CA ASN A 21 -10.26 -28.43 25.20
C ASN A 21 -11.65 -28.75 24.63
N LEU A 22 -11.74 -29.58 23.59
CA LEU A 22 -13.03 -30.07 23.07
C LEU A 22 -13.82 -30.90 24.11
N GLN A 23 -13.14 -31.70 24.94
CA GLN A 23 -13.82 -32.43 26.03
C GLN A 23 -14.28 -31.52 27.18
N SER A 24 -13.51 -30.47 27.48
CA SER A 24 -13.88 -29.41 28.43
C SER A 24 -15.17 -28.70 28.02
N ASP A 25 -15.27 -28.32 26.75
CA ASP A 25 -16.29 -27.37 26.31
C ASP A 25 -17.56 -28.04 25.81
N CYS A 26 -17.49 -29.31 25.37
CA CYS A 26 -18.62 -29.99 24.71
C CYS A 26 -19.29 -31.10 25.53
N SER A 27 -18.95 -31.31 26.81
CA SER A 27 -19.62 -32.29 27.72
C SER A 27 -19.89 -33.68 27.10
N THR A 28 -18.94 -34.24 26.35
CA THR A 28 -19.05 -35.61 25.81
C THR A 28 -17.90 -36.49 26.34
N THR A 29 -18.24 -37.49 27.16
CA THR A 29 -17.30 -38.54 27.58
C THR A 29 -17.22 -39.62 26.50
N LEU A 30 -16.18 -39.56 25.67
CA LEU A 30 -15.80 -40.67 24.78
C LEU A 30 -14.62 -41.43 25.41
N PRO A 31 -14.74 -42.75 25.67
CA PRO A 31 -13.65 -43.52 26.24
C PRO A 31 -12.53 -43.72 25.22
N TYR A 32 -11.29 -43.37 25.59
CA TYR A 32 -10.08 -43.80 24.88
C TYR A 32 -9.02 -44.26 25.88
N SER A 33 -8.33 -45.35 25.55
CA SER A 33 -7.15 -45.82 26.29
C SER A 33 -5.89 -45.31 25.60
N THR A 34 -5.01 -44.64 26.33
CA THR A 34 -3.66 -44.28 25.85
C THR A 34 -2.71 -45.46 26.07
N SER A 35 -1.96 -45.83 25.03
CA SER A 35 -0.90 -46.84 25.14
C SER A 35 0.28 -46.24 25.90
N SER A 36 0.64 -46.82 27.05
CA SER A 36 1.85 -46.47 27.81
C SER A 36 3.11 -46.65 26.96
N ALA A 37 4.00 -45.67 26.98
CA ALA A 37 5.35 -45.74 26.40
C ALA A 37 6.20 -46.75 27.18
N THR A 38 6.10 -48.04 26.87
CA THR A 38 6.96 -49.07 27.48
C THR A 38 7.17 -50.23 26.52
N LEU A 39 7.97 -50.01 25.47
CA LEU A 39 8.64 -51.08 24.73
C LEU A 39 9.93 -50.53 24.11
N PHE A 40 10.91 -50.21 24.97
CA PHE A 40 12.31 -50.12 24.57
C PHE A 40 12.95 -51.50 24.74
N ILE A 41 13.47 -52.08 23.66
CA ILE A 41 14.49 -53.14 23.71
C ILE A 41 15.85 -52.44 23.55
N PRO A 42 16.79 -52.58 24.50
CA PRO A 42 18.08 -51.87 24.44
C PRO A 42 19.10 -52.64 23.59
N PRO A 43 19.97 -51.97 22.82
CA PRO A 43 21.24 -52.57 22.44
C PRO A 43 22.22 -52.44 23.61
N THR A 44 22.52 -53.58 24.19
CA THR A 44 23.66 -53.85 25.07
C THR A 44 24.97 -53.27 24.51
N SER A 45 25.60 -52.37 25.25
CA SER A 45 27.06 -52.44 25.42
C SER A 45 27.42 -51.93 26.82
N THR A 46 28.22 -52.76 27.48
CA THR A 46 28.59 -52.76 28.89
C THR A 46 29.40 -51.54 29.31
N ALA A 47 28.97 -50.88 30.39
CA ALA A 47 29.79 -49.96 31.16
C ALA A 47 30.87 -50.73 31.94
N SER A 48 32.13 -50.32 31.80
CA SER A 48 33.17 -50.58 32.79
C SER A 48 33.37 -49.32 33.62
N THR A 49 33.25 -49.51 34.93
CA THR A 49 33.36 -48.51 35.99
C THR A 49 34.79 -47.98 36.13
N ALA A 50 34.96 -46.66 36.22
CA ALA A 50 36.11 -46.03 36.87
C ALA A 50 35.70 -44.72 37.56
N SER A 51 36.13 -44.56 38.80
CA SER A 51 35.75 -43.51 39.74
C SER A 51 36.54 -42.20 39.56
N THR A 52 35.87 -41.08 39.88
CA THR A 52 36.38 -39.77 40.38
C THR A 52 37.51 -39.07 39.61
N THR A 53 37.23 -37.88 39.05
CA THR A 53 37.68 -36.58 39.60
C THR A 53 37.01 -35.41 38.90
N SER A 54 36.73 -34.36 39.66
CA SER A 54 36.16 -33.09 39.23
C SER A 54 37.19 -32.22 38.51
N THR A 55 36.88 -31.77 37.29
CA THR A 55 37.52 -30.59 36.68
C THR A 55 36.56 -29.93 35.69
N THR A 56 36.40 -28.63 35.90
CA THR A 56 35.67 -27.65 35.07
C THR A 56 36.34 -27.50 33.70
N SER A 57 35.58 -27.73 32.62
CA SER A 57 35.94 -27.31 31.26
C SER A 57 34.68 -27.33 30.37
N GLY A 58 34.58 -26.35 29.46
CA GLY A 58 33.34 -25.91 28.80
C GLY A 58 32.59 -26.98 27.99
N ALA A 59 31.27 -26.81 27.95
CA ALA A 59 30.39 -27.57 27.08
C ALA A 59 30.68 -27.20 25.62
N ALA A 60 31.30 -28.13 24.89
CA ALA A 60 31.32 -28.12 23.44
C ALA A 60 29.90 -28.44 22.93
N THR A 61 29.36 -27.56 22.10
CA THR A 61 28.13 -27.74 21.35
C THR A 61 28.30 -28.95 20.42
N ALA A 62 27.48 -29.99 20.60
CA ALA A 62 27.41 -31.09 19.64
C ALA A 62 26.88 -30.53 18.30
N ALA A 63 27.67 -30.63 17.23
CA ALA A 63 27.20 -30.29 15.90
C ALA A 63 26.09 -31.26 15.48
N PRO A 64 24.99 -30.78 14.84
CA PRO A 64 23.94 -31.66 14.34
C PRO A 64 24.54 -32.56 13.26
N THR A 65 24.47 -33.87 13.46
CA THR A 65 24.92 -34.85 12.48
C THR A 65 23.88 -34.89 11.37
N CYS A 66 24.22 -34.38 10.18
CA CYS A 66 23.34 -34.43 9.02
C CYS A 66 23.06 -35.89 8.65
N LEU A 67 21.80 -36.33 8.78
CA LEU A 67 21.36 -37.68 8.42
C LEU A 67 21.08 -37.85 6.91
N GLY A 68 21.13 -36.75 6.15
CA GLY A 68 20.94 -36.73 4.71
C GLY A 68 22.19 -36.24 3.96
N GLN A 69 22.00 -35.35 3.01
CA GLN A 69 23.06 -34.82 2.13
C GLN A 69 23.54 -33.47 2.64
N ILE A 70 24.84 -33.32 2.83
CA ILE A 70 25.46 -32.03 3.15
C ILE A 70 25.71 -31.28 1.85
N VAL A 71 25.09 -30.11 1.70
CA VAL A 71 25.18 -29.28 0.49
C VAL A 71 25.79 -27.93 0.83
N ALA A 72 26.85 -27.56 0.11
CA ALA A 72 27.50 -26.26 0.23
C ALA A 72 26.89 -25.25 -0.76
N PRO A 73 26.89 -23.94 -0.44
CA PRO A 73 26.36 -22.91 -1.32
C PRO A 73 27.08 -22.91 -2.67
N GLN A 74 26.31 -22.89 -3.76
CA GLN A 74 26.85 -22.78 -5.13
C GLN A 74 26.98 -21.31 -5.53
N ALA A 75 27.92 -21.01 -6.43
CA ALA A 75 28.18 -19.64 -6.89
C ALA A 75 27.09 -19.13 -7.85
N ASP A 76 26.40 -20.05 -8.53
CA ASP A 76 25.25 -19.75 -9.38
C ASP A 76 23.97 -20.00 -8.59
N PHE A 77 23.01 -19.08 -8.73
CA PHE A 77 21.72 -19.17 -8.06
C PHE A 77 20.92 -20.36 -8.59
N LEU A 78 20.44 -21.22 -7.68
CA LEU A 78 19.52 -22.32 -7.98
C LEU A 78 18.14 -21.98 -7.43
N THR A 79 17.09 -22.08 -8.25
CA THR A 79 15.73 -21.99 -7.71
C THR A 79 15.43 -23.20 -6.82
N CYS A 80 14.41 -23.13 -5.97
CA CYS A 80 13.97 -24.30 -5.20
C CYS A 80 13.71 -25.55 -6.05
N ASN A 81 13.22 -25.35 -7.27
CA ASN A 81 12.95 -26.42 -8.21
C ASN A 81 14.26 -26.99 -8.80
N ASP A 82 15.22 -26.13 -9.16
CA ASP A 82 16.54 -26.57 -9.60
C ASP A 82 17.29 -27.31 -8.49
N LEU A 83 17.17 -26.85 -7.24
CA LEU A 83 17.74 -27.51 -6.07
C LEU A 83 17.07 -28.87 -5.82
N SER A 84 15.75 -28.95 -5.98
CA SER A 84 14.97 -30.19 -5.88
C SER A 84 15.41 -31.20 -6.94
N ASP A 85 15.52 -30.76 -8.19
CA ASP A 85 15.90 -31.60 -9.33
C ASP A 85 17.38 -32.03 -9.24
N LEU A 86 18.26 -31.16 -8.75
CA LEU A 86 19.69 -31.43 -8.61
C LEU A 86 20.00 -32.41 -7.47
N TYR A 87 19.30 -32.31 -6.34
CA TYR A 87 19.58 -33.11 -5.14
C TYR A 87 18.53 -34.19 -4.84
N GLY A 88 17.48 -34.30 -5.66
CA GLY A 88 16.46 -35.34 -5.57
C GLY A 88 15.58 -35.21 -4.32
N ILE A 89 15.17 -34.01 -3.94
CA ILE A 89 14.34 -33.76 -2.75
C ILE A 89 13.04 -33.05 -3.10
N SER A 90 12.03 -33.13 -2.24
CA SER A 90 10.79 -32.39 -2.47
C SER A 90 11.05 -30.88 -2.37
N THR A 91 10.28 -30.07 -3.11
CA THR A 91 10.42 -28.60 -3.05
C THR A 91 10.11 -28.05 -1.66
N GLY A 92 9.19 -28.72 -0.95
CA GLY A 92 8.91 -28.43 0.45
C GLY A 92 10.12 -28.63 1.36
N ASP A 93 10.83 -29.76 1.21
CA ASP A 93 12.01 -30.04 2.01
C ASP A 93 13.19 -29.14 1.65
N ALA A 94 13.32 -28.75 0.38
CA ALA A 94 14.31 -27.78 -0.07
C ALA A 94 14.14 -26.45 0.67
N ARG A 95 12.90 -25.92 0.72
CA ARG A 95 12.57 -24.68 1.43
C ARG A 95 12.79 -24.76 2.93
N VAL A 96 12.45 -25.90 3.54
CA VAL A 96 12.66 -26.09 4.98
C VAL A 96 14.15 -26.18 5.32
N ALA A 97 14.95 -26.83 4.48
CA ALA A 97 16.37 -27.00 4.72
C ALA A 97 17.19 -25.70 4.48
N THR A 98 16.75 -24.83 3.57
CA THR A 98 17.35 -23.51 3.36
C THR A 98 16.81 -22.46 4.33
N GLY A 99 15.57 -22.62 4.80
CA GLY A 99 14.84 -21.59 5.53
C GLY A 99 14.43 -20.39 4.65
N ASP A 100 14.44 -20.57 3.32
CA ASP A 100 14.27 -19.51 2.32
C ASP A 100 13.31 -19.94 1.20
N CYS A 101 12.43 -19.03 0.78
CA CYS A 101 11.37 -19.28 -0.22
C CYS A 101 11.89 -19.50 -1.66
N SER A 102 13.07 -18.96 -1.95
CA SER A 102 13.78 -19.12 -3.22
C SER A 102 14.82 -20.24 -3.17
N CYS A 103 15.02 -20.83 -1.98
CA CYS A 103 16.04 -21.82 -1.66
C CYS A 103 17.46 -21.28 -1.77
N GLU A 104 17.65 -20.01 -1.44
CA GLU A 104 18.97 -19.41 -1.27
C GLU A 104 19.56 -19.79 0.10
N PHE A 105 20.85 -20.14 0.10
CA PHE A 105 21.58 -20.44 1.32
C PHE A 105 23.04 -20.04 1.16
N THR A 106 23.61 -19.45 2.21
CA THR A 106 25.01 -18.95 2.23
C THR A 106 25.93 -19.77 3.12
N THR A 107 25.37 -20.75 3.84
CA THR A 107 26.09 -21.67 4.72
C THR A 107 25.71 -23.10 4.36
N THR A 108 26.56 -24.07 4.69
CA THR A 108 26.30 -25.48 4.36
C THR A 108 25.01 -25.97 5.03
N ILE A 109 24.09 -26.53 4.24
CA ILE A 109 22.80 -27.05 4.68
C ILE A 109 22.76 -28.58 4.65
N CYS A 110 21.79 -29.17 5.36
CA CYS A 110 21.53 -30.60 5.35
C CYS A 110 20.19 -30.88 4.64
N LEU A 111 20.26 -31.44 3.43
CA LEU A 111 19.09 -31.88 2.66
C LEU A 111 18.74 -33.33 3.00
N PRO A 112 17.49 -33.80 2.81
CA PRO A 112 17.16 -35.22 2.85
C PRO A 112 17.93 -36.05 1.81
N LEU A 113 17.86 -37.38 1.94
CA LEU A 113 18.43 -38.28 0.93
C LEU A 113 17.66 -38.20 -0.40
N PRO A 114 18.32 -38.41 -1.56
CA PRO A 114 17.67 -38.34 -2.86
C PRO A 114 16.56 -39.38 -3.01
N CYS A 115 15.45 -38.97 -3.61
CA CYS A 115 14.26 -39.77 -3.88
C CYS A 115 13.77 -39.54 -5.32
N GLU A 116 12.87 -40.40 -5.80
CA GLU A 116 12.18 -40.21 -7.09
C GLU A 116 11.10 -39.12 -6.94
N LEU A 117 11.19 -38.09 -7.78
CA LEU A 117 10.31 -36.93 -7.76
C LEU A 117 9.29 -36.99 -8.89
N ASP A 118 8.08 -36.53 -8.60
CA ASP A 118 7.06 -36.21 -9.60
C ASP A 118 6.74 -34.71 -9.58
N THR A 119 6.48 -34.14 -10.75
CA THR A 119 6.17 -32.72 -10.89
C THR A 119 4.67 -32.52 -10.97
N VAL A 120 4.14 -31.66 -10.11
CA VAL A 120 2.71 -31.37 -10.05
C VAL A 120 2.33 -30.33 -11.11
N TRP A 121 1.31 -30.65 -11.89
CA TRP A 121 0.68 -29.72 -12.85
C TRP A 121 -0.81 -29.61 -12.54
N ASP A 122 -1.42 -28.46 -12.86
CA ASP A 122 -2.88 -28.22 -12.78
C ASP A 122 -3.53 -28.28 -11.38
N SER A 123 -2.75 -28.01 -10.32
CA SER A 123 -3.24 -27.83 -8.93
C SER A 123 -4.15 -28.94 -8.36
N PRO A 124 -3.77 -30.23 -8.43
CA PRO A 124 -4.57 -31.35 -7.92
C PRO A 124 -4.63 -31.37 -6.39
N SER A 125 -5.68 -32.01 -5.87
CA SER A 125 -5.85 -32.26 -4.44
C SER A 125 -4.97 -33.44 -3.94
N CYS A 126 -4.66 -33.49 -2.65
CA CYS A 126 -3.93 -34.60 -2.02
C CYS A 126 -4.58 -35.98 -2.27
N PRO A 127 -5.91 -36.15 -2.21
CA PRO A 127 -6.55 -37.42 -2.58
C PRO A 127 -6.32 -37.82 -4.03
N GLN A 128 -6.39 -36.87 -4.97
CA GLN A 128 -6.14 -37.12 -6.39
C GLN A 128 -4.68 -37.52 -6.65
N LEU A 129 -3.74 -36.91 -5.92
CA LEU A 129 -2.32 -37.28 -5.98
C LEU A 129 -2.07 -38.66 -5.35
N ALA A 130 -2.69 -38.98 -4.22
CA ALA A 130 -2.60 -40.31 -3.61
C ALA A 130 -3.18 -41.41 -4.54
N GLU A 131 -4.29 -41.12 -5.22
CA GLU A 131 -4.84 -42.02 -6.24
C GLU A 131 -3.90 -42.16 -7.44
N ARG A 132 -3.31 -41.05 -7.91
CA ARG A 132 -2.31 -41.05 -9.00
C ARG A 132 -1.09 -41.91 -8.69
N TYR A 133 -0.62 -41.91 -7.44
CA TYR A 133 0.54 -42.72 -7.02
C TYR A 133 0.18 -44.15 -6.60
N SER A 134 -1.11 -44.50 -6.62
CA SER A 134 -1.56 -45.87 -6.42
C SER A 134 -1.37 -46.71 -7.69
N ASN A 135 -1.13 -48.01 -7.53
CA ASN A 135 -1.07 -48.98 -8.62
C ASN A 135 -1.88 -50.24 -8.31
N SER A 136 -1.92 -51.19 -9.26
CA SER A 136 -2.73 -52.42 -9.15
C SER A 136 -2.34 -53.35 -7.97
N THR A 137 -1.18 -53.14 -7.37
CA THR A 137 -0.64 -53.95 -6.25
C THR A 137 -0.47 -53.17 -4.95
N TYR A 138 -0.56 -51.83 -4.98
CA TYR A 138 -0.34 -50.97 -3.82
C TYR A 138 -1.19 -49.70 -3.91
N THR A 139 -2.08 -49.50 -2.94
CA THR A 139 -2.90 -48.30 -2.83
C THR A 139 -2.27 -47.34 -1.84
N VAL A 140 -1.95 -46.12 -2.30
CA VAL A 140 -1.45 -45.03 -1.48
C VAL A 140 -2.65 -44.33 -0.83
N SER A 141 -2.72 -44.36 0.50
CA SER A 141 -3.68 -43.53 1.24
C SER A 141 -3.22 -42.07 1.29
N GLN A 142 -4.17 -41.13 1.42
CA GLN A 142 -3.86 -39.72 1.61
C GLN A 142 -2.92 -39.48 2.80
N SER A 143 -3.10 -40.20 3.90
CA SER A 143 -2.21 -40.14 5.07
C SER A 143 -0.79 -40.62 4.77
N GLN A 144 -0.63 -41.65 3.93
CA GLN A 144 0.71 -42.10 3.51
C GLN A 144 1.37 -41.08 2.58
N PHE A 145 0.62 -40.52 1.63
CA PHE A 145 1.11 -39.47 0.74
C PHE A 145 1.59 -38.23 1.53
N LEU A 146 0.82 -37.81 2.54
CA LEU A 146 1.19 -36.70 3.42
C LEU A 146 2.34 -37.02 4.37
N ALA A 147 2.45 -38.27 4.82
CA ALA A 147 3.60 -38.71 5.60
C ALA A 147 4.91 -38.69 4.78
N TRP A 148 4.82 -38.88 3.46
CA TRP A 148 5.97 -38.73 2.56
C TRP A 148 6.26 -37.26 2.27
N ASN A 149 5.23 -36.43 2.11
CA ASN A 149 5.33 -35.02 1.74
C ASN A 149 4.91 -34.09 2.90
N GLY A 150 5.61 -34.18 4.03
CA GLY A 150 5.26 -33.44 5.25
C GLY A 150 5.33 -31.91 5.11
N ASN A 151 6.06 -31.41 4.11
CA ASN A 151 6.28 -29.99 3.83
C ASN A 151 5.62 -29.51 2.52
N ILE A 152 4.53 -30.17 2.09
CA ILE A 152 3.85 -29.87 0.83
C ILE A 152 3.47 -28.38 0.71
N GLN A 153 3.84 -27.75 -0.41
CA GLN A 153 3.44 -26.37 -0.70
C GLN A 153 2.01 -26.34 -1.29
N GLY A 154 1.16 -25.45 -0.77
CA GLY A 154 -0.27 -25.36 -1.10
C GLY A 154 -1.17 -25.99 -0.04
N SER A 155 -2.47 -26.14 -0.33
CA SER A 155 -3.42 -26.85 0.54
C SER A 155 -3.73 -28.23 -0.03
N CYS A 156 -4.31 -29.13 0.77
CA CYS A 156 -4.69 -30.44 0.25
C CYS A 156 -5.87 -30.41 -0.73
N ASP A 157 -6.58 -29.29 -0.83
CA ASP A 157 -7.62 -29.07 -1.84
C ASP A 157 -7.06 -28.46 -3.13
N GLY A 158 -5.81 -28.00 -3.12
CA GLY A 158 -5.09 -27.46 -4.28
C GLY A 158 -3.59 -27.30 -4.00
N VAL A 159 -2.80 -28.28 -4.44
CA VAL A 159 -1.35 -28.30 -4.26
C VAL A 159 -0.68 -27.35 -5.26
N SER A 160 0.37 -26.63 -4.85
CA SER A 160 1.06 -25.65 -5.69
C SER A 160 1.58 -26.26 -6.99
N ILE A 161 1.29 -25.59 -8.11
CA ILE A 161 1.73 -25.96 -9.45
C ILE A 161 3.27 -25.89 -9.54
N GLY A 162 3.87 -26.85 -10.23
CA GLY A 162 5.30 -26.92 -10.47
C GLY A 162 6.13 -27.41 -9.28
N GLN A 163 5.54 -27.83 -8.17
CA GLN A 163 6.28 -28.43 -7.06
C GLN A 163 6.70 -29.87 -7.37
N ARG A 164 7.86 -30.27 -6.83
CA ARG A 164 8.37 -31.65 -6.82
C ARG A 164 7.90 -32.37 -5.57
N LEU A 165 7.24 -33.51 -5.76
CA LEU A 165 6.69 -34.35 -4.70
C LEU A 165 7.27 -35.75 -4.74
N LEU A 166 7.21 -36.41 -3.59
CA LEU A 166 7.55 -37.82 -3.42
C LEU A 166 6.35 -38.69 -3.79
N GLY A 167 6.47 -39.47 -4.87
CA GLY A 167 5.47 -40.43 -5.31
C GLY A 167 5.53 -41.80 -4.62
N ALA A 168 6.55 -42.04 -3.78
CA ALA A 168 6.75 -43.27 -3.04
C ALA A 168 7.50 -43.04 -1.71
N ALA A 169 7.50 -44.03 -0.82
CA ALA A 169 8.21 -43.95 0.45
C ALA A 169 9.73 -43.70 0.26
N PRO A 170 10.37 -42.84 1.07
CA PRO A 170 11.78 -42.43 0.91
C PRO A 170 12.80 -43.59 0.90
N GLN A 171 12.43 -44.76 1.41
CA GLN A 171 13.32 -45.92 1.52
C GLN A 171 13.22 -46.91 0.35
N HIS A 172 12.29 -46.72 -0.61
CA HIS A 172 11.99 -47.74 -1.62
C HIS A 172 12.58 -47.52 -3.02
N ARG A 173 13.12 -46.35 -3.34
CA ARG A 173 13.92 -46.10 -4.56
C ARG A 173 14.89 -44.93 -4.34
N MET A 174 16.18 -45.24 -4.13
CA MET A 174 17.23 -44.22 -4.16
C MET A 174 17.61 -43.91 -5.61
N ALA A 175 17.70 -42.64 -5.98
CA ALA A 175 18.32 -42.21 -7.22
C ALA A 175 19.86 -42.39 -7.13
N PRO A 176 20.56 -42.71 -8.24
CA PRO A 176 22.02 -42.84 -8.21
C PRO A 176 22.69 -41.50 -7.85
N ALA A 177 23.59 -41.53 -6.87
CA ALA A 177 24.29 -40.33 -6.38
C ALA A 177 25.15 -39.69 -7.47
N VAL A 178 24.93 -38.40 -7.75
CA VAL A 178 25.78 -37.60 -8.64
C VAL A 178 27.07 -37.24 -7.90
N GLN A 179 28.21 -37.77 -8.34
CA GLN A 179 29.52 -37.35 -7.84
C GLN A 179 29.99 -36.09 -8.57
N THR A 180 29.99 -34.95 -7.91
CA THR A 180 30.61 -33.71 -8.43
C THR A 180 32.07 -33.63 -7.97
N THR A 181 33.01 -34.03 -8.84
CA THR A 181 34.41 -33.61 -8.73
C THR A 181 34.59 -32.29 -9.47
N ALA A 182 34.94 -31.24 -8.71
CA ALA A 182 35.32 -29.95 -9.25
C ALA A 182 36.69 -30.03 -9.95
N GLU A 183 36.73 -29.82 -11.27
CA GLU A 183 37.96 -29.47 -11.97
C GLU A 183 37.83 -28.09 -12.63
N ARG A 184 38.70 -27.19 -12.16
CA ARG A 184 38.94 -25.84 -12.66
C ARG A 184 39.30 -25.86 -14.15
N HIS A 185 38.59 -25.09 -14.97
CA HIS A 185 39.15 -24.51 -16.19
C HIS A 185 38.68 -23.06 -16.38
N ALA A 186 39.64 -22.15 -16.50
CA ALA A 186 39.48 -20.71 -16.67
C ALA A 186 38.96 -20.36 -18.08
N PRO A 187 38.36 -19.17 -18.28
CA PRO A 187 37.70 -18.82 -19.54
C PRO A 187 38.70 -18.23 -20.55
N THR A 188 38.59 -18.64 -21.81
CA THR A 188 39.05 -17.83 -22.97
C THR A 188 38.10 -18.02 -24.17
N PRO A 189 38.02 -17.03 -25.09
CA PRO A 189 36.83 -16.74 -25.88
C PRO A 189 36.87 -17.24 -27.33
N HIS A 190 35.70 -17.15 -27.98
CA HIS A 190 35.41 -17.31 -29.42
C HIS A 190 35.51 -18.71 -30.03
N SER A 191 34.37 -19.25 -30.47
CA SER A 191 33.93 -19.29 -31.89
C SER A 191 33.04 -20.50 -32.23
N ALA A 192 32.14 -20.25 -33.19
CA ALA A 192 31.56 -21.18 -34.16
C ALA A 192 30.62 -22.31 -33.65
N ILE A 193 29.32 -22.06 -33.81
CA ILE A 193 28.30 -23.09 -33.97
C ILE A 193 28.58 -23.82 -35.30
N VAL A 194 28.96 -25.09 -35.22
CA VAL A 194 28.87 -26.03 -36.34
C VAL A 194 27.75 -27.00 -36.01
N ALA A 195 26.65 -26.85 -36.75
CA ALA A 195 25.56 -27.82 -36.78
C ALA A 195 26.03 -29.09 -37.51
N ALA A 196 25.79 -30.26 -36.91
CA ALA A 196 25.86 -31.54 -37.59
C ALA A 196 24.44 -32.01 -37.94
N SER A 197 24.23 -32.04 -39.24
CA SER A 197 23.13 -32.58 -40.05
C SER A 197 22.51 -33.90 -39.58
N MET A 198 21.17 -33.97 -39.67
CA MET A 198 20.46 -35.12 -40.22
C MET A 198 19.54 -34.62 -41.35
N ASP A 199 19.63 -35.31 -42.48
CA ASP A 199 19.14 -34.93 -43.82
C ASP A 199 17.90 -35.83 -44.19
N PRO A 200 17.22 -35.68 -45.35
CA PRO A 200 15.86 -35.15 -45.43
C PRO A 200 14.85 -36.04 -46.19
N ALA A 201 13.55 -35.69 -46.14
CA ALA A 201 12.59 -36.05 -47.20
C ALA A 201 11.36 -35.08 -47.19
N ALA A 202 11.10 -34.46 -48.35
CA ALA A 202 10.17 -33.36 -48.64
C ALA A 202 8.69 -33.83 -48.87
N PRO A 203 7.74 -33.02 -49.42
CA PRO A 203 7.64 -31.55 -49.59
C PRO A 203 6.26 -30.95 -49.17
N ALA A 204 6.15 -29.63 -48.97
CA ALA A 204 5.02 -28.81 -49.47
C ALA A 204 5.09 -27.32 -49.07
N GLN A 205 5.23 -26.48 -50.09
CA GLN A 205 4.51 -25.22 -50.38
C GLN A 205 4.56 -24.01 -49.41
N THR A 206 5.23 -22.98 -49.93
CA THR A 206 5.15 -21.54 -49.65
C THR A 206 3.73 -20.96 -49.63
N PHE A 207 3.47 -20.07 -48.67
CA PHE A 207 2.81 -18.77 -48.92
C PHE A 207 3.43 -17.70 -48.00
N ALA A 208 3.79 -16.57 -48.59
CA ALA A 208 4.30 -15.38 -47.92
C ALA A 208 3.17 -14.34 -47.76
N VAL A 209 3.14 -13.62 -46.63
CA VAL A 209 2.48 -12.31 -46.54
C VAL A 209 3.48 -11.31 -45.96
N ARG A 210 3.67 -10.22 -46.71
CA ARG A 210 4.56 -9.09 -46.44
C ARG A 210 3.87 -8.10 -45.50
N VAL A 211 4.61 -7.58 -44.51
CA VAL A 211 4.31 -6.28 -43.89
C VAL A 211 5.02 -5.21 -44.72
N THR A 212 4.23 -4.29 -45.29
CA THR A 212 4.73 -3.17 -46.09
C THR A 212 4.61 -1.91 -45.25
N ALA A 213 5.74 -1.29 -44.92
CA ALA A 213 5.80 0.07 -44.40
C ALA A 213 5.74 1.06 -45.57
N ILE A 214 4.94 2.12 -45.45
CA ILE A 214 4.98 3.29 -46.34
C ILE A 214 5.10 4.55 -45.48
N GLN A 215 6.15 5.33 -45.78
CA GLN A 215 6.48 6.64 -45.25
C GLN A 215 5.73 7.79 -45.96
N GLY A 216 5.68 8.95 -45.28
CA GLY A 216 5.54 10.29 -45.86
C GLY A 216 4.55 11.13 -45.04
N ILE A 217 4.84 12.34 -44.56
CA ILE A 217 5.54 13.47 -45.20
C ILE A 217 6.08 14.41 -44.09
N ALA A 218 7.27 14.98 -44.32
CA ALA A 218 7.87 16.06 -43.54
C ALA A 218 7.91 17.38 -44.36
N ARG A 219 7.88 18.53 -43.68
CA ARG A 219 8.47 19.82 -44.11
C ARG A 219 8.83 20.64 -42.85
N GLN A 220 10.13 20.80 -42.54
CA GLN A 220 11.01 21.94 -42.88
C GLN A 220 10.78 23.15 -41.94
N THR A 221 11.75 23.76 -41.26
CA THR A 221 13.19 24.01 -41.52
C THR A 221 13.88 24.56 -40.26
N MET A 222 15.13 24.19 -39.98
CA MET A 222 16.18 25.15 -39.56
C MET A 222 17.57 24.57 -39.89
N GLU A 223 18.38 25.41 -40.54
CA GLU A 223 19.70 25.09 -41.07
C GLU A 223 20.78 25.04 -39.97
N ALA A 224 21.68 24.08 -40.10
CA ALA A 224 22.87 23.90 -39.27
C ALA A 224 24.06 24.72 -39.80
N ARG A 225 25.01 25.09 -38.91
CA ARG A 225 26.49 24.95 -39.08
C ARG A 225 27.30 25.47 -37.85
N PRO A 226 28.59 25.11 -37.69
CA PRO A 226 29.02 24.26 -36.57
C PRO A 226 30.15 24.81 -35.68
N LEU A 227 30.47 24.03 -34.64
CA LEU A 227 31.58 24.13 -33.67
C LEU A 227 33.00 24.16 -34.29
N MET A 228 33.83 25.10 -33.80
CA MET A 228 35.28 25.01 -33.54
C MET A 228 35.63 26.20 -32.62
N GLY A 229 36.50 26.15 -31.60
CA GLY A 229 37.44 25.16 -31.13
C GLY A 229 38.02 25.62 -29.79
N SER A 230 38.73 24.69 -29.17
CA SER A 230 39.30 24.69 -27.82
C SER A 230 40.24 25.86 -27.50
N ALA A 231 40.13 26.43 -26.28
CA ALA A 231 41.19 27.23 -25.66
C ALA A 231 41.24 26.98 -24.14
N VAL A 232 42.29 26.28 -23.74
CA VAL A 232 42.78 26.08 -22.37
C VAL A 232 43.32 27.40 -21.81
N LEU A 233 42.90 27.83 -20.60
CA LEU A 233 43.69 28.76 -19.77
C LEU A 233 43.26 28.79 -18.28
N THR A 234 44.01 28.01 -17.49
CA THR A 234 44.68 28.42 -16.24
C THR A 234 43.84 28.93 -15.05
N LEU A 235 43.60 28.03 -14.08
CA LEU A 235 43.29 28.36 -12.69
C LEU A 235 44.43 29.16 -12.04
N ARG A 236 44.10 30.34 -11.49
CA ARG A 236 44.91 31.02 -10.47
C ARG A 236 44.13 31.05 -9.16
N ALA A 237 44.60 30.23 -8.22
CA ALA A 237 44.25 30.32 -6.83
C ALA A 237 44.87 31.59 -6.21
N THR A 238 44.07 32.32 -5.44
CA THR A 238 44.59 33.27 -4.45
C THR A 238 43.86 33.08 -3.13
N ARG A 239 44.55 32.39 -2.20
CA ARG A 239 44.26 32.41 -0.76
C ARG A 239 44.40 33.84 -0.23
N ARG A 240 43.46 34.28 0.61
CA ARG A 240 43.76 35.30 1.62
C ARG A 240 43.07 34.97 2.94
N ALA A 241 43.86 35.05 4.01
CA ALA A 241 43.61 34.54 5.34
C ALA A 241 42.74 35.45 6.21
N LEU A 242 42.11 34.82 7.20
CA LEU A 242 41.34 35.36 8.31
C LEU A 242 42.11 36.31 9.24
N ALA A 243 41.42 37.31 9.78
CA ALA A 243 41.43 37.68 11.21
C ALA A 243 40.19 38.55 11.57
N PRO A 244 39.67 38.50 12.82
CA PRO A 244 38.29 38.86 13.16
C PRO A 244 38.15 40.29 13.71
N SER A 245 37.00 40.93 13.49
CA SER A 245 36.61 42.18 14.15
C SER A 245 35.26 41.99 14.85
N LEU A 246 35.30 42.11 16.18
CA LEU A 246 34.13 42.19 17.07
C LEU A 246 33.52 43.59 17.00
N ALA A 247 32.25 43.69 16.59
CA ALA A 247 31.37 44.81 16.92
C ALA A 247 29.91 44.32 17.01
N PRO A 248 29.10 44.81 17.96
CA PRO A 248 27.79 44.24 18.29
C PRO A 248 26.72 44.61 17.23
N ALA A 249 25.89 43.62 16.89
CA ALA A 249 24.76 43.77 16.00
C ALA A 249 23.71 44.75 16.58
N ALA A 250 23.32 45.73 15.77
CA ALA A 250 22.14 46.56 15.99
C ALA A 250 20.86 45.73 15.74
N PRO A 251 19.76 45.98 16.46
CA PRO A 251 18.53 45.23 16.27
C PRO A 251 17.96 45.47 14.86
N PRO A 252 17.37 44.45 14.21
CA PRO A 252 16.80 44.62 12.87
C PRO A 252 15.63 45.61 12.93
N ARG A 253 15.68 46.61 12.06
CA ARG A 253 14.56 47.52 11.77
C ARG A 253 13.40 46.67 11.23
N ALA A 254 12.24 46.80 11.86
CA ALA A 254 10.99 46.25 11.37
C ALA A 254 10.74 46.76 9.94
N ILE A 255 10.77 45.84 8.99
CA ILE A 255 10.23 46.04 7.64
C ILE A 255 8.71 45.86 7.81
N PRO A 256 7.88 46.81 7.35
CA PRO A 256 6.44 46.66 7.43
C PRO A 256 6.02 45.54 6.47
N PHE A 257 5.47 44.47 7.03
CA PHE A 257 4.66 43.50 6.29
C PHE A 257 3.57 44.27 5.54
N SER A 258 3.55 44.14 4.21
CA SER A 258 2.40 44.54 3.40
C SER A 258 1.46 43.33 3.33
N PRO A 259 0.26 43.37 3.94
CA PRO A 259 -0.68 42.26 3.86
C PRO A 259 -1.65 42.54 2.72
N PHE A 260 -1.35 42.08 1.52
CA PHE A 260 -2.32 42.10 0.41
C PHE A 260 -2.32 40.76 -0.33
N HIS A 261 -2.76 39.71 0.36
CA HIS A 261 -3.60 38.69 -0.27
C HIS A 261 -4.98 38.85 0.36
N ALA A 262 -5.93 39.38 -0.40
CA ALA A 262 -7.32 39.44 0.03
C ALA A 262 -7.80 37.99 0.16
N SER A 263 -7.99 37.51 1.39
CA SER A 263 -8.66 36.24 1.63
C SER A 263 -10.07 36.32 1.02
N MET A 264 -10.44 35.35 0.18
CA MET A 264 -11.77 35.27 -0.41
C MET A 264 -12.86 35.41 0.68
N ASP A 265 -13.79 36.34 0.48
CA ASP A 265 -14.92 36.52 1.40
C ASP A 265 -15.99 35.45 1.14
N LEU A 266 -15.87 34.34 1.85
CA LEU A 266 -16.81 33.21 1.80
C LEU A 266 -18.25 33.61 2.12
N SER A 267 -18.50 34.76 2.75
CA SER A 267 -19.87 35.22 3.05
C SER A 267 -20.67 35.60 1.81
N GLN A 268 -20.01 35.79 0.66
CA GLN A 268 -20.65 36.03 -0.64
C GLN A 268 -21.22 34.75 -1.26
N LEU A 269 -20.78 33.57 -0.81
CA LEU A 269 -21.28 32.30 -1.31
C LEU A 269 -22.66 31.97 -0.71
N PRO A 270 -23.55 31.31 -1.46
CA PRO A 270 -24.85 30.93 -0.95
C PRO A 270 -24.71 29.88 0.17
N ASP A 271 -25.60 29.92 1.16
CA ASP A 271 -25.71 28.87 2.17
C ASP A 271 -26.30 27.60 1.54
N ILE A 272 -25.49 26.55 1.53
CA ILE A 272 -25.83 25.24 0.97
C ILE A 272 -25.99 24.15 2.04
N SER A 273 -25.97 24.51 3.33
CA SER A 273 -26.05 23.54 4.44
C SER A 273 -27.27 22.62 4.36
N THR A 274 -28.37 23.13 3.82
CA THR A 274 -29.64 22.39 3.63
C THR A 274 -29.67 21.51 2.38
N VAL A 275 -28.68 21.60 1.50
CA VAL A 275 -28.57 20.79 0.27
C VAL A 275 -27.35 19.87 0.24
N LEU A 276 -26.39 20.03 1.16
CA LEU A 276 -25.29 19.07 1.31
C LEU A 276 -25.80 17.69 1.74
N VAL A 277 -25.28 16.62 1.12
CA VAL A 277 -25.54 15.25 1.53
C VAL A 277 -24.92 15.00 2.90
N SER A 278 -25.76 14.62 3.85
CA SER A 278 -25.37 14.32 5.22
C SER A 278 -26.33 13.32 5.85
N LEU A 279 -26.02 12.82 7.06
CA LEU A 279 -26.95 11.97 7.80
C LEU A 279 -28.31 12.64 8.06
N SER A 280 -28.31 13.97 8.26
CA SER A 280 -29.53 14.76 8.44
C SER A 280 -30.23 15.14 7.13
N ASN A 281 -29.55 15.01 6.00
CA ASN A 281 -30.05 15.37 4.68
C ASN A 281 -29.59 14.32 3.65
N PRO A 282 -30.15 13.10 3.71
CA PRO A 282 -29.67 11.98 2.92
C PRO A 282 -29.92 12.18 1.42
N VAL A 283 -29.32 11.31 0.62
CA VAL A 283 -29.57 11.19 -0.83
C VAL A 283 -31.07 11.03 -1.10
N ARG A 284 -31.54 11.63 -2.21
CA ARG A 284 -32.93 11.50 -2.61
C ARG A 284 -33.21 10.11 -3.18
N THR A 285 -34.11 9.36 -2.55
CA THR A 285 -34.60 8.08 -3.06
C THR A 285 -35.88 8.30 -3.86
N ALA A 286 -35.76 8.68 -5.14
CA ALA A 286 -36.89 8.79 -6.05
C ALA A 286 -37.35 7.39 -6.54
N ASN A 287 -38.65 7.24 -6.85
CA ASN A 287 -39.19 6.06 -7.52
C ASN A 287 -40.16 6.51 -8.65
N PRO A 288 -39.80 6.36 -9.93
CA PRO A 288 -38.55 5.75 -10.43
C PRO A 288 -37.30 6.57 -10.04
N PRO A 289 -36.11 5.94 -10.00
CA PRO A 289 -34.84 6.64 -9.80
C PRO A 289 -34.70 7.80 -10.80
N ALA A 290 -34.15 8.93 -10.36
CA ALA A 290 -33.93 10.11 -11.20
C ALA A 290 -32.90 11.04 -10.55
N LEU A 291 -32.16 11.79 -11.36
CA LEU A 291 -31.20 12.79 -10.88
C LEU A 291 -31.90 13.85 -10.03
N ASP A 292 -31.35 14.15 -8.85
CA ASP A 292 -31.78 15.30 -8.05
C ASP A 292 -31.25 16.61 -8.61
N HIS A 293 -31.71 16.95 -9.82
CA HIS A 293 -31.19 18.03 -10.65
C HIS A 293 -31.14 19.38 -9.91
N ALA A 294 -32.20 19.73 -9.17
CA ALA A 294 -32.27 21.00 -8.44
C ALA A 294 -31.22 21.07 -7.31
N ARG A 295 -30.96 19.95 -6.64
CA ARG A 295 -29.94 19.84 -5.59
C ARG A 295 -28.55 19.86 -6.21
N CYS A 296 -28.31 19.05 -7.24
CA CYS A 296 -27.03 19.00 -7.95
C CYS A 296 -26.67 20.35 -8.56
N ALA A 297 -27.63 21.06 -9.16
CA ALA A 297 -27.38 22.38 -9.74
C ALA A 297 -26.97 23.42 -8.69
N GLN A 298 -27.58 23.40 -7.50
CA GLN A 298 -27.16 24.26 -6.40
C GLN A 298 -25.74 23.97 -5.92
N LEU A 299 -25.37 22.69 -5.81
CA LEU A 299 -24.02 22.26 -5.40
C LEU A 299 -22.98 22.62 -6.48
N HIS A 300 -23.27 22.38 -7.75
CA HIS A 300 -22.40 22.76 -8.86
C HIS A 300 -22.21 24.28 -8.93
N ASN A 301 -23.29 25.05 -8.88
CA ASN A 301 -23.24 26.51 -8.93
C ASN A 301 -22.48 27.10 -7.73
N TYR A 302 -22.49 26.42 -6.58
CA TYR A 302 -21.66 26.82 -5.43
C TYR A 302 -20.17 26.71 -5.75
N LEU A 303 -19.73 25.60 -6.34
CA LEU A 303 -18.32 25.40 -6.75
C LEU A 303 -17.89 26.41 -7.81
N VAL A 304 -18.71 26.64 -8.85
CA VAL A 304 -18.46 27.66 -9.88
C VAL A 304 -18.27 29.05 -9.26
N LYS A 305 -19.17 29.46 -8.36
CA LYS A 305 -19.09 30.76 -7.67
C LYS A 305 -17.84 30.86 -6.79
N ALA A 306 -17.45 29.79 -6.12
CA ALA A 306 -16.26 29.75 -5.29
C ALA A 306 -14.98 29.89 -6.13
N GLY A 307 -14.88 29.13 -7.23
CA GLY A 307 -13.76 29.25 -8.17
C GLY A 307 -13.68 30.63 -8.81
N TRP A 308 -14.83 31.23 -9.17
CA TRP A 308 -14.89 32.56 -9.76
C TRP A 308 -14.46 33.69 -8.80
N LEU A 309 -14.89 33.61 -7.54
CA LEU A 309 -14.56 34.62 -6.51
C LEU A 309 -13.08 34.60 -6.10
N ALA A 310 -12.44 33.43 -6.14
CA ALA A 310 -11.08 33.23 -5.66
C ALA A 310 -10.02 34.16 -6.28
N PRO A 311 -9.97 34.39 -7.61
CA PRO A 311 -9.09 35.40 -8.22
C PRO A 311 -9.51 36.86 -7.94
N GLY A 312 -10.45 37.11 -7.03
CA GLY A 312 -10.93 38.45 -6.69
C GLY A 312 -11.97 39.02 -7.65
N ARG A 313 -12.57 38.19 -8.52
CA ARG A 313 -13.62 38.62 -9.45
C ARG A 313 -14.94 38.84 -8.70
N SER A 314 -15.80 39.67 -9.27
CA SER A 314 -17.15 39.89 -8.73
C SER A 314 -18.12 38.82 -9.26
N LEU A 315 -19.02 38.34 -8.41
CA LEU A 315 -20.14 37.49 -8.84
C LEU A 315 -21.11 38.21 -9.78
N SER A 316 -21.11 39.55 -9.82
CA SER A 316 -21.90 40.31 -10.81
C SER A 316 -21.44 40.07 -12.25
N ASP A 317 -20.18 39.65 -12.41
CA ASP A 317 -19.54 39.50 -13.71
C ASP A 317 -19.54 38.03 -14.16
N LEU A 318 -19.99 37.11 -13.30
CA LEU A 318 -20.14 35.70 -13.61
C LEU A 318 -21.30 35.54 -14.62
N PRO A 319 -21.05 34.96 -15.82
CA PRO A 319 -22.09 34.63 -16.77
C PRO A 319 -23.22 33.83 -16.11
N GLN A 320 -24.45 34.05 -16.55
CA GLN A 320 -25.63 33.33 -16.05
C GLN A 320 -26.18 32.36 -17.11
N ASP A 321 -25.37 32.04 -18.12
CA ASP A 321 -25.76 31.17 -19.22
C ASP A 321 -25.87 29.72 -18.73
N SER A 322 -26.96 29.04 -19.12
CA SER A 322 -27.07 27.59 -18.98
C SER A 322 -26.26 26.86 -20.06
N PHE A 323 -26.17 25.53 -19.97
CA PHE A 323 -25.53 24.71 -21.00
C PHE A 323 -26.14 24.92 -22.40
N PHE A 324 -27.47 24.98 -22.48
CA PHE A 324 -28.18 25.15 -23.75
C PHE A 324 -28.09 26.59 -24.27
N ASP A 325 -28.13 27.59 -23.39
CA ASP A 325 -27.90 28.99 -23.78
C ASP A 325 -26.49 29.16 -24.37
N ARG A 326 -25.51 28.47 -23.77
CA ARG A 326 -24.10 28.62 -24.14
C ARG A 326 -23.74 27.94 -25.45
N HIS A 327 -24.19 26.70 -25.66
CA HIS A 327 -23.81 25.88 -26.81
C HIS A 327 -24.84 25.86 -27.94
N GLY A 328 -26.03 26.44 -27.71
CA GLY A 328 -27.08 26.62 -28.71
C GLY A 328 -27.47 25.32 -29.43
N ASP A 329 -27.59 25.40 -30.76
CA ASP A 329 -28.06 24.31 -31.62
C ASP A 329 -27.28 22.99 -31.45
N THR A 330 -26.00 23.04 -31.05
CA THR A 330 -25.19 21.83 -30.83
C THR A 330 -25.57 21.10 -29.55
N ALA A 331 -25.93 21.82 -28.48
CA ALA A 331 -26.48 21.22 -27.27
C ALA A 331 -27.92 20.75 -27.46
N GLU A 332 -28.74 21.52 -28.19
CA GLU A 332 -30.14 21.16 -28.48
C GLU A 332 -30.27 19.81 -29.20
N GLN A 333 -29.30 19.44 -30.05
CA GLN A 333 -29.24 18.12 -30.70
C GLN A 333 -29.06 16.95 -29.72
N LEU A 334 -28.57 17.20 -28.51
CA LEU A 334 -28.37 16.15 -27.50
C LEU A 334 -29.63 15.86 -26.68
N ARG A 335 -30.67 16.69 -26.73
CA ARG A 335 -31.86 16.52 -25.87
C ARG A 335 -32.53 15.16 -26.00
N ASP A 336 -32.57 14.60 -27.20
CA ASP A 336 -33.18 13.28 -27.44
C ASP A 336 -32.34 12.11 -26.90
N GLN A 337 -31.06 12.35 -26.58
CA GLN A 337 -30.12 11.37 -26.04
C GLN A 337 -29.96 11.49 -24.52
N LEU A 338 -30.41 12.60 -23.93
CA LEU A 338 -30.28 12.90 -22.51
C LEU A 338 -31.57 12.57 -21.76
N ASP A 339 -31.42 11.98 -20.57
CA ASP A 339 -32.52 11.78 -19.64
C ASP A 339 -33.13 13.14 -19.24
N PRO A 340 -34.47 13.26 -19.12
CA PRO A 340 -35.11 14.53 -18.75
C PRO A 340 -34.59 15.17 -17.47
N SER A 341 -34.14 14.37 -16.50
CA SER A 341 -33.54 14.88 -15.26
C SER A 341 -32.14 15.45 -15.47
N VAL A 342 -31.36 14.92 -16.42
CA VAL A 342 -30.07 15.49 -16.85
C VAL A 342 -30.29 16.78 -17.62
N VAL A 343 -31.27 16.82 -18.53
CA VAL A 343 -31.66 18.05 -19.24
C VAL A 343 -32.02 19.16 -18.25
N ALA A 344 -32.87 18.88 -17.27
CA ALA A 344 -33.27 19.86 -16.24
C ALA A 344 -32.08 20.34 -15.39
N PHE A 345 -31.08 19.48 -15.16
CA PHE A 345 -29.84 19.86 -14.49
C PHE A 345 -29.03 20.83 -15.36
N LEU A 346 -28.80 20.49 -16.63
CA LEU A 346 -28.05 21.31 -17.59
C LEU A 346 -28.70 22.68 -17.88
N GLU A 347 -30.02 22.78 -17.77
CA GLU A 347 -30.77 24.05 -17.84
C GLU A 347 -30.62 24.93 -16.58
N SER A 348 -30.24 24.33 -15.44
CA SER A 348 -30.22 25.01 -14.13
C SER A 348 -28.83 25.42 -13.64
N ILE A 349 -27.78 24.90 -14.28
CA ILE A 349 -26.39 25.17 -13.92
C ILE A 349 -25.85 26.41 -14.63
N ILE A 350 -24.86 27.03 -14.01
CA ILE A 350 -24.09 28.13 -14.56
C ILE A 350 -22.88 27.54 -15.29
N ILE A 351 -22.71 27.90 -16.57
CA ILE A 351 -21.50 27.55 -17.33
C ILE A 351 -20.74 28.82 -17.70
N HIS A 352 -19.41 28.73 -17.68
CA HIS A 352 -18.50 29.72 -18.25
C HIS A 352 -17.37 29.01 -19.01
N ASP A 353 -16.76 29.65 -20.01
CA ASP A 353 -15.64 29.08 -20.79
C ASP A 353 -14.30 29.71 -20.45
N ASP A 354 -14.24 30.36 -19.30
CA ASP A 354 -12.93 30.65 -18.74
C ASP A 354 -12.21 29.34 -18.38
N TYR A 355 -11.34 28.90 -19.28
CA TYR A 355 -10.49 27.72 -19.10
C TYR A 355 -9.49 27.89 -17.95
N GLU A 356 -9.24 29.13 -17.50
CA GLU A 356 -8.39 29.41 -16.34
C GLU A 356 -9.12 29.15 -15.02
N VAL A 357 -10.44 28.88 -15.04
CA VAL A 357 -11.27 28.70 -13.85
C VAL A 357 -11.98 27.34 -13.89
N PRO A 358 -11.29 26.20 -13.73
CA PRO A 358 -11.97 24.91 -13.62
C PRO A 358 -13.04 24.89 -12.50
N VAL A 359 -14.07 24.03 -12.62
CA VAL A 359 -15.14 23.94 -11.61
C VAL A 359 -14.59 23.45 -10.27
N PHE A 360 -13.62 22.54 -10.30
CA PHE A 360 -12.98 22.00 -9.11
C PHE A 360 -11.58 21.48 -9.43
N PHE A 361 -10.77 21.15 -8.42
CA PHE A 361 -9.38 20.73 -8.61
C PHE A 361 -9.19 19.58 -9.62
N TRP A 362 -10.03 18.55 -9.57
CA TRP A 362 -9.92 17.37 -10.45
C TRP A 362 -10.58 17.49 -11.82
N VAL A 363 -11.51 18.44 -11.98
CA VAL A 363 -12.34 18.52 -13.19
C VAL A 363 -12.33 19.92 -13.76
N GLU A 364 -12.36 20.01 -15.09
CA GLU A 364 -12.56 21.28 -15.77
C GLU A 364 -14.02 21.74 -15.66
N ASN A 365 -14.65 22.10 -16.78
CA ASN A 365 -16.06 22.43 -16.83
C ASN A 365 -16.91 21.21 -17.21
N ILE A 366 -18.23 21.39 -17.27
CA ILE A 366 -19.14 20.42 -17.87
C ILE A 366 -18.66 20.10 -19.30
N ALA A 367 -18.67 18.82 -19.68
CA ALA A 367 -18.25 18.42 -21.01
C ALA A 367 -19.13 19.10 -22.07
N GLY A 368 -18.49 19.77 -23.03
CA GLY A 368 -19.20 20.35 -24.17
C GLY A 368 -19.89 19.27 -25.03
N PRO A 369 -20.85 19.65 -25.91
CA PRO A 369 -21.67 18.69 -26.63
C PRO A 369 -20.91 17.62 -27.42
N SER A 370 -19.74 17.97 -27.96
CA SER A 370 -18.91 17.04 -28.74
C SER A 370 -18.16 16.00 -27.89
N ARG A 371 -17.91 16.29 -26.61
CA ARG A 371 -17.14 15.41 -25.72
C ARG A 371 -17.99 14.63 -24.72
N MET A 372 -19.22 15.07 -24.47
CA MET A 372 -20.12 14.47 -23.46
C MET A 372 -20.32 12.96 -23.64
N PHE A 373 -20.41 12.47 -24.89
CA PHE A 373 -20.53 11.04 -25.19
C PHE A 373 -19.24 10.43 -25.77
N ALA A 374 -18.39 11.22 -26.44
CA ALA A 374 -17.25 10.71 -27.18
C ALA A 374 -16.26 9.94 -26.29
N SER A 375 -15.84 10.53 -25.16
CA SER A 375 -14.84 9.90 -24.28
C SER A 375 -15.34 8.58 -23.68
N ALA A 376 -16.59 8.54 -23.21
CA ALA A 376 -17.20 7.33 -22.67
C ALA A 376 -17.40 6.26 -23.76
N ASN A 377 -17.87 6.65 -24.95
CA ASN A 377 -18.07 5.72 -26.08
C ASN A 377 -16.76 5.10 -26.56
N GLU A 378 -15.73 5.91 -26.79
CA GLU A 378 -14.42 5.42 -27.25
C GLU A 378 -13.75 4.48 -26.24
N THR A 379 -13.94 4.74 -24.93
CA THR A 379 -13.23 4.01 -23.88
C THR A 379 -13.99 2.78 -23.39
N LEU A 380 -15.29 2.91 -23.13
CA LEU A 380 -16.10 1.84 -22.51
C LEU A 380 -16.79 0.95 -23.55
N PHE A 381 -17.02 1.48 -24.75
CA PHE A 381 -17.79 0.82 -25.82
C PHE A 381 -17.05 0.82 -27.16
N PRO A 382 -15.77 0.36 -27.23
CA PRO A 382 -14.97 0.45 -28.45
C PRO A 382 -15.52 -0.40 -29.61
N ASP A 383 -16.35 -1.41 -29.30
CA ASP A 383 -16.90 -2.37 -30.26
C ASP A 383 -18.43 -2.24 -30.47
N GLU A 384 -19.11 -1.25 -29.85
CA GLU A 384 -20.55 -1.02 -30.01
C GLU A 384 -20.83 0.26 -30.83
N ASP A 385 -21.87 0.22 -31.66
CA ASP A 385 -22.39 1.42 -32.35
C ASP A 385 -23.04 2.33 -31.28
N GLU A 386 -22.36 3.42 -30.88
CA GLU A 386 -22.76 4.51 -29.98
C GLU A 386 -23.80 4.15 -28.87
N LYS A 387 -23.32 3.99 -27.64
CA LYS A 387 -24.19 3.71 -26.49
C LYS A 387 -24.32 4.92 -25.55
N ASN A 388 -25.40 5.67 -25.72
CA ASN A 388 -25.64 6.92 -25.00
C ASN A 388 -26.15 6.73 -23.55
N ASP A 389 -25.92 5.56 -22.95
CA ASP A 389 -26.34 5.30 -21.57
C ASP A 389 -25.41 5.97 -20.56
N VAL A 390 -24.13 6.08 -20.89
CA VAL A 390 -23.09 6.67 -20.03
C VAL A 390 -22.51 7.89 -20.71
N LEU A 391 -22.37 8.99 -19.96
CA LEU A 391 -21.81 10.25 -20.43
C LEU A 391 -20.67 10.71 -19.53
N SER A 392 -19.63 11.31 -20.10
CA SER A 392 -18.63 12.09 -19.36
C SER A 392 -19.24 13.44 -19.03
N LEU A 393 -19.76 13.61 -17.82
CA LEU A 393 -20.47 14.83 -17.40
C LEU A 393 -19.51 15.98 -17.11
N TYR A 394 -18.41 15.66 -16.42
CA TYR A 394 -17.28 16.56 -16.20
C TYR A 394 -16.04 15.89 -16.78
N LEU A 395 -15.16 16.64 -17.43
CA LEU A 395 -13.89 16.12 -17.92
C LEU A 395 -12.81 16.30 -16.86
N THR A 396 -11.87 15.36 -16.75
CA THR A 396 -10.71 15.53 -15.87
C THR A 396 -9.94 16.76 -16.33
N ASN A 397 -9.43 17.53 -15.37
CA ASN A 397 -8.51 18.60 -15.65
C ASN A 397 -7.29 18.06 -16.44
N PRO A 398 -6.99 18.60 -17.64
CA PRO A 398 -5.92 18.07 -18.49
C PRO A 398 -4.53 18.16 -17.86
N SER A 399 -4.34 19.02 -16.86
CA SER A 399 -3.07 19.13 -16.13
C SER A 399 -2.79 17.93 -15.22
N LEU A 400 -3.80 17.07 -14.95
CA LEU A 400 -3.64 15.87 -14.14
C LEU A 400 -3.22 14.64 -14.95
N GLY A 401 -3.34 14.65 -16.28
CA GLY A 401 -2.95 13.51 -17.11
C GLY A 401 -3.43 13.60 -18.57
N GLU A 402 -2.74 12.86 -19.45
CA GLU A 402 -2.99 12.89 -20.91
C GLU A 402 -4.19 12.04 -21.35
N HIS A 403 -4.60 11.04 -20.55
CA HIS A 403 -5.68 10.10 -20.88
C HIS A 403 -6.88 10.27 -19.96
N SER A 404 -7.47 11.47 -19.96
CA SER A 404 -8.56 11.82 -19.05
C SER A 404 -9.93 11.28 -19.48
N LEU A 405 -10.71 10.78 -18.50
CA LEU A 405 -12.08 10.30 -18.71
C LEU A 405 -13.12 11.16 -17.97
N GLY A 406 -12.79 11.58 -16.75
CA GLY A 406 -13.56 12.51 -15.94
C GLY A 406 -14.64 11.84 -15.07
N LEU A 407 -15.65 12.63 -14.70
CA LEU A 407 -16.81 12.12 -13.99
C LEU A 407 -17.79 11.54 -15.00
N LEU A 408 -17.89 10.22 -15.00
CA LEU A 408 -18.88 9.49 -15.78
C LEU A 408 -20.21 9.46 -15.05
N TYR A 409 -21.30 9.59 -15.79
CA TYR A 409 -22.66 9.52 -15.29
C TYR A 409 -23.45 8.52 -16.12
N ASP A 410 -24.04 7.54 -15.45
CA ASP A 410 -24.92 6.54 -16.06
C ASP A 410 -26.38 7.00 -15.93
N GLN A 411 -27.00 7.24 -17.07
CA GLN A 411 -28.37 7.69 -17.21
C GLN A 411 -29.39 6.61 -16.81
N ARG A 412 -29.05 5.32 -16.92
CA ARG A 412 -29.97 4.22 -16.56
C ARG A 412 -30.09 4.06 -15.06
N HIS A 413 -28.96 4.16 -14.36
CA HIS A 413 -28.89 3.96 -12.91
C HIS A 413 -28.92 5.28 -12.12
N HIS A 414 -28.85 6.43 -12.80
CA HIS A 414 -28.78 7.78 -12.24
C HIS A 414 -27.66 7.96 -11.21
N ARG A 415 -26.47 7.48 -11.56
CA ARG A 415 -25.29 7.46 -10.69
C ARG A 415 -24.04 7.87 -11.44
N ALA A 416 -23.03 8.27 -10.70
CA ALA A 416 -21.76 8.77 -11.19
C ALA A 416 -20.57 8.08 -10.54
N VAL A 417 -19.46 8.08 -11.26
CA VAL A 417 -18.14 7.67 -10.79
C VAL A 417 -17.08 8.59 -11.38
N MET A 418 -16.09 8.98 -10.57
CA MET A 418 -14.95 9.76 -11.03
C MET A 418 -13.83 8.81 -11.49
N ALA A 419 -13.28 9.05 -12.68
CA ALA A 419 -12.10 8.41 -13.22
C ALA A 419 -11.10 9.50 -13.65
N LEU A 420 -9.93 9.55 -13.02
CA LEU A 420 -8.92 10.55 -13.39
C LEU A 420 -8.33 10.20 -14.76
N GLY A 421 -8.08 8.92 -15.01
CA GLY A 421 -7.62 8.42 -16.30
C GLY A 421 -8.33 7.15 -16.79
N ILE A 422 -8.05 6.75 -18.04
CA ILE A 422 -8.66 5.56 -18.67
C ILE A 422 -8.27 4.25 -17.97
N GLU A 423 -7.12 4.22 -17.30
CA GLU A 423 -6.64 3.09 -16.49
C GLU A 423 -7.56 2.79 -15.31
N ASP A 424 -8.37 3.76 -14.88
CA ASP A 424 -9.33 3.56 -13.79
C ASP A 424 -10.52 2.69 -14.19
N THR A 425 -10.76 2.51 -15.50
CA THR A 425 -11.94 1.78 -16.01
C THR A 425 -12.04 0.36 -15.48
N GLY A 426 -10.90 -0.32 -15.28
CA GLY A 426 -10.85 -1.66 -14.69
C GLY A 426 -11.29 -1.75 -13.23
N PHE A 427 -11.61 -0.62 -12.57
CA PHE A 427 -12.15 -0.61 -11.21
C PHE A 427 -13.67 -0.60 -11.13
N PHE A 428 -14.35 0.03 -12.09
CA PHE A 428 -15.78 0.33 -11.99
C PHE A 428 -16.61 -0.14 -13.19
N TRP A 429 -15.97 -0.72 -14.21
CA TRP A 429 -16.62 -1.18 -15.43
C TRP A 429 -16.57 -2.72 -15.56
N PRO A 430 -17.68 -3.40 -15.92
CA PRO A 430 -19.02 -2.88 -16.27
C PRO A 430 -19.85 -2.44 -15.04
N VAL A 431 -20.80 -1.53 -15.23
CA VAL A 431 -21.58 -0.91 -14.13
C VAL A 431 -22.29 -1.96 -13.27
N GLU A 432 -22.89 -2.97 -13.89
CA GLU A 432 -23.68 -4.01 -13.23
C GLU A 432 -22.86 -4.88 -12.26
N GLU A 433 -21.54 -4.97 -12.48
CA GLU A 433 -20.62 -5.71 -11.61
C GLU A 433 -20.05 -4.84 -10.48
N HIS A 434 -20.20 -3.51 -10.59
CA HIS A 434 -19.55 -2.53 -9.72
C HIS A 434 -20.49 -1.45 -9.20
N GLU A 435 -21.81 -1.71 -9.12
CA GLU A 435 -22.84 -0.74 -8.71
C GLU A 435 -22.53 -0.03 -7.37
N ASN A 436 -21.76 -0.66 -6.48
CA ASN A 436 -21.33 -0.11 -5.20
C ASN A 436 -20.32 1.04 -5.30
N LEU A 437 -19.64 1.19 -6.45
CA LEU A 437 -18.71 2.29 -6.73
C LEU A 437 -19.37 3.46 -7.45
N TRP A 438 -20.61 3.27 -7.91
CA TRP A 438 -21.38 4.31 -8.59
C TRP A 438 -22.31 4.98 -7.59
N HIS A 439 -22.20 6.30 -7.44
CA HIS A 439 -22.89 7.07 -6.41
C HIS A 439 -23.77 8.18 -7.01
N PRO A 440 -24.86 8.59 -6.34
CA PRO A 440 -25.65 9.74 -6.76
C PRO A 440 -24.78 11.00 -6.95
N LEU A 441 -25.03 11.79 -8.00
CA LEU A 441 -24.22 12.97 -8.31
C LEU A 441 -24.16 13.97 -7.16
N GLU A 442 -25.26 14.15 -6.41
CA GLU A 442 -25.28 15.02 -5.23
C GLU A 442 -24.31 14.56 -4.13
N THR A 443 -23.97 13.28 -4.08
CA THR A 443 -22.98 12.73 -3.15
C THR A 443 -21.58 13.13 -3.56
N VAL A 444 -21.25 13.00 -4.85
CA VAL A 444 -19.94 13.38 -5.40
C VAL A 444 -19.68 14.87 -5.23
N LEU A 445 -20.65 15.72 -5.62
CA LEU A 445 -20.55 17.17 -5.49
C LEU A 445 -20.47 17.60 -4.01
N SER A 446 -21.22 16.96 -3.12
CA SER A 446 -21.12 17.24 -1.68
C SER A 446 -19.75 16.85 -1.11
N ASN A 447 -19.14 15.77 -1.61
CA ASN A 447 -17.80 15.37 -1.20
C ASN A 447 -16.74 16.41 -1.61
N TRP A 448 -16.79 16.90 -2.85
CA TRP A 448 -15.88 17.96 -3.31
C TRP A 448 -16.00 19.25 -2.48
N ILE A 449 -17.24 19.64 -2.17
CA ILE A 449 -17.48 20.79 -1.28
C ILE A 449 -16.98 20.51 0.14
N ALA A 450 -17.11 19.28 0.64
CA ALA A 450 -16.56 18.91 1.94
C ALA A 450 -15.02 19.02 1.96
N LEU A 451 -14.31 18.65 0.88
CA LEU A 451 -12.86 18.87 0.76
C LEU A 451 -12.49 20.35 0.79
N PHE A 452 -13.31 21.19 0.15
CA PHE A 452 -13.15 22.64 0.18
C PHE A 452 -13.39 23.22 1.59
N HIS A 453 -14.49 22.84 2.26
CA HIS A 453 -14.79 23.29 3.62
C HIS A 453 -13.79 22.76 4.66
N LEU A 454 -13.24 21.57 4.43
CA LEU A 454 -12.15 21.00 5.24
C LEU A 454 -10.85 21.81 5.07
N GLY A 455 -10.73 22.62 4.02
CA GLY A 455 -9.51 23.32 3.65
C GLY A 455 -8.44 22.42 3.05
N LYS A 456 -8.81 21.21 2.62
CA LYS A 456 -7.93 20.30 1.85
C LYS A 456 -7.75 20.81 0.44
N VAL A 457 -8.82 21.36 -0.14
CA VAL A 457 -8.76 22.17 -1.37
C VAL A 457 -9.04 23.61 -1.00
N LYS A 458 -8.23 24.54 -1.47
CA LYS A 458 -8.44 25.97 -1.26
C LYS A 458 -8.66 26.65 -2.60
N ALA A 459 -9.54 27.65 -2.60
CA ALA A 459 -9.67 28.56 -3.71
C ALA A 459 -8.80 29.78 -3.42
N ILE A 460 -7.71 29.96 -4.16
CA ILE A 460 -6.72 31.03 -4.03
C ILE A 460 -6.59 31.79 -5.36
N PRO A 461 -6.16 33.06 -5.35
CA PRO A 461 -5.80 33.75 -6.58
C PRO A 461 -4.68 32.99 -7.31
N PRO A 462 -4.71 32.92 -8.65
CA PRO A 462 -3.60 32.35 -9.41
C PRO A 462 -2.32 33.14 -9.10
N PRO A 463 -1.14 32.48 -9.12
CA PRO A 463 0.12 33.18 -8.97
C PRO A 463 0.26 34.26 -10.05
N ASN A 464 0.73 35.46 -9.67
CA ASN A 464 0.91 36.56 -10.62
C ASN A 464 1.98 36.16 -11.65
N GLU A 465 1.60 36.04 -12.92
CA GLU A 465 2.53 35.77 -14.03
C GLU A 465 3.55 36.91 -14.27
N GLU A 466 3.35 38.09 -13.66
CA GLU A 466 4.20 39.27 -13.85
C GLU A 466 5.56 39.22 -13.10
N ASP A 467 5.77 38.26 -12.19
CA ASP A 467 7.03 38.12 -11.45
C ASP A 467 8.00 37.07 -12.04
N ASP A 468 7.61 36.34 -13.10
CA ASP A 468 8.42 35.29 -13.75
C ASP A 468 9.32 35.80 -14.90
N ASP A 469 9.49 37.13 -14.98
CA ASP A 469 10.47 37.78 -15.87
C ASP A 469 11.82 38.04 -15.15
N SER A 470 11.99 37.56 -13.92
CA SER A 470 13.29 37.58 -13.26
C SER A 470 14.16 36.45 -13.83
N ASN A 471 15.10 36.85 -14.69
CA ASN A 471 16.21 36.04 -15.18
C ASN A 471 16.58 34.96 -14.15
N ALA A 472 16.41 33.69 -14.53
CA ALA A 472 17.06 32.55 -13.91
C ALA A 472 18.58 32.63 -14.14
N ASP A 473 19.20 33.66 -13.58
CA ASP A 473 20.64 33.84 -13.46
C ASP A 473 20.93 34.01 -11.96
N ASP A 474 21.50 32.95 -11.38
CA ASP A 474 22.34 32.94 -10.20
C ASP A 474 21.95 33.92 -9.07
N ASN A 475 21.00 33.56 -8.19
CA ASN A 475 21.05 34.02 -6.80
C ASN A 475 20.53 33.00 -5.78
N ASP A 476 21.39 32.79 -4.80
CA ASP A 476 21.50 31.71 -3.82
C ASP A 476 20.66 31.99 -2.54
N ASP A 477 19.42 32.50 -2.68
CA ASP A 477 18.56 32.82 -1.54
C ASP A 477 17.28 31.95 -1.54
N ALA A 478 17.47 30.65 -1.28
CA ALA A 478 16.44 29.62 -1.11
C ALA A 478 15.60 29.78 0.19
N ALA A 479 15.20 31.00 0.52
CA ALA A 479 14.46 31.30 1.75
C ALA A 479 13.40 32.39 1.52
N GLN A 480 12.42 32.16 0.63
CA GLN A 480 11.14 32.87 0.71
C GLN A 480 9.91 32.32 -0.05
N ASN A 481 9.98 31.23 -0.82
CA ASN A 481 8.79 30.64 -1.46
C ASN A 481 8.17 29.47 -0.66
N VAL A 482 7.87 29.69 0.63
CA VAL A 482 7.18 28.69 1.47
C VAL A 482 5.68 28.57 1.11
N GLU A 483 5.14 29.53 0.34
CA GLU A 483 3.70 29.63 0.10
C GLU A 483 3.19 28.98 -1.20
N ASN A 484 4.09 28.54 -2.11
CA ASN A 484 3.75 27.91 -3.40
C ASN A 484 4.23 26.45 -3.54
N GLU A 485 4.30 25.69 -2.44
CA GLU A 485 4.69 24.27 -2.51
C GLU A 485 3.55 23.33 -2.93
N SER A 486 2.34 23.85 -3.17
CA SER A 486 1.12 23.06 -3.41
C SER A 486 0.66 23.19 -4.84
N GLU A 487 0.45 22.05 -5.53
CA GLU A 487 -0.08 22.04 -6.89
C GLU A 487 -1.40 22.80 -6.98
N ALA A 488 -1.52 23.66 -7.98
CA ALA A 488 -2.69 24.50 -8.20
C ALA A 488 -3.10 24.50 -9.67
N TYR A 489 -4.42 24.45 -9.89
CA TYR A 489 -5.02 24.54 -11.21
C TYR A 489 -6.10 25.61 -11.22
N GLY A 490 -5.83 26.67 -11.98
CA GLY A 490 -6.63 27.88 -11.91
C GLY A 490 -6.70 28.39 -10.47
N PRO A 491 -7.92 28.61 -9.91
CA PRO A 491 -8.05 29.06 -8.53
C PRO A 491 -7.87 27.95 -7.50
N TRP A 492 -7.85 26.67 -7.88
CA TRP A 492 -7.90 25.58 -6.92
C TRP A 492 -6.51 25.08 -6.59
N SER A 493 -6.11 25.18 -5.32
CA SER A 493 -4.87 24.61 -4.80
C SER A 493 -5.15 23.42 -3.88
N TRP A 494 -4.43 22.32 -4.12
CA TRP A 494 -4.50 21.12 -3.29
C TRP A 494 -3.51 21.19 -2.14
N GLN A 495 -4.01 21.24 -0.92
CA GLN A 495 -3.18 21.40 0.27
C GLN A 495 -2.65 20.03 0.75
N PRO A 496 -1.37 19.92 1.13
CA PRO A 496 -0.81 18.68 1.66
C PRO A 496 -1.58 18.15 2.88
N TYR A 497 -2.06 19.05 3.74
CA TYR A 497 -3.02 18.80 4.82
C TYR A 497 -3.67 20.12 5.28
N SER A 498 -4.74 20.05 6.09
CA SER A 498 -5.37 21.21 6.70
C SER A 498 -5.32 21.18 8.25
N PRO A 499 -5.46 22.33 8.94
CA PRO A 499 -5.58 22.36 10.40
C PRO A 499 -6.72 21.51 10.93
N ALA A 500 -7.86 21.46 10.22
CA ALA A 500 -9.00 20.65 10.59
C ALA A 500 -8.69 19.14 10.52
N GLN A 501 -7.85 18.70 9.57
CA GLN A 501 -7.39 17.31 9.52
C GLN A 501 -6.45 16.97 10.69
N VAL A 502 -5.60 17.91 11.13
CA VAL A 502 -4.79 17.72 12.34
C VAL A 502 -5.69 17.61 13.57
N ASP A 503 -6.68 18.50 13.71
CA ASP A 503 -7.65 18.47 14.81
C ASP A 503 -8.43 17.15 14.84
N GLY A 504 -8.91 16.68 13.68
CA GLY A 504 -9.61 15.41 13.52
C GLY A 504 -8.75 14.22 13.96
N ALA A 505 -7.50 14.14 13.50
CA ALA A 505 -6.57 13.08 13.87
C ALA A 505 -6.25 13.08 15.37
N VAL A 506 -5.98 14.26 15.97
CA VAL A 506 -5.76 14.38 17.42
C VAL A 506 -6.98 13.92 18.21
N ALA A 507 -8.18 14.36 17.82
CA ALA A 507 -9.43 13.94 18.46
C ALA A 507 -9.69 12.43 18.29
N ALA A 508 -9.34 11.83 17.15
CA ALA A 508 -9.42 10.39 16.94
C ALA A 508 -8.45 9.63 17.84
N PHE A 509 -7.20 10.09 17.97
CA PHE A 509 -6.23 9.52 18.89
C PHE A 509 -6.73 9.57 20.34
N ASP A 510 -7.22 10.73 20.80
CA ASP A 510 -7.72 10.88 22.16
C ASP A 510 -8.87 9.93 22.48
N ARG A 511 -9.79 9.74 21.52
CA ARG A 511 -10.92 8.81 21.65
C ARG A 511 -10.48 7.35 21.66
N LEU A 512 -9.51 6.98 20.83
CA LEU A 512 -8.91 5.65 20.85
C LEU A 512 -8.21 5.40 22.20
N ALA A 513 -7.37 6.35 22.63
CA ALA A 513 -6.63 6.24 23.86
C ALA A 513 -7.57 6.13 25.06
N ALA A 514 -8.66 6.91 25.11
CA ALA A 514 -9.69 6.79 26.14
C ALA A 514 -10.36 5.41 26.13
N ALA A 515 -10.71 4.87 24.94
CA ALA A 515 -11.34 3.57 24.82
C ALA A 515 -10.45 2.41 25.32
N ILE A 516 -9.14 2.48 25.06
CA ILE A 516 -8.15 1.53 25.60
C ILE A 516 -8.04 1.70 27.11
N GLU A 517 -7.81 2.91 27.59
CA GLU A 517 -7.58 3.18 29.01
C GLU A 517 -8.78 2.84 29.89
N GLU A 518 -10.01 3.00 29.42
CA GLU A 518 -11.24 2.59 30.12
C GLU A 518 -11.30 1.08 30.35
N ARG A 519 -10.70 0.29 29.44
CA ARG A 519 -10.68 -1.19 29.49
C ARG A 519 -9.46 -1.75 30.19
N MET A 520 -8.43 -0.93 30.43
CA MET A 520 -7.26 -1.35 31.19
C MET A 520 -7.59 -1.51 32.68
N PRO A 521 -6.92 -2.44 33.39
CA PRO A 521 -7.00 -2.54 34.84
C PRO A 521 -6.80 -1.20 35.56
N ALA A 522 -7.48 -1.03 36.70
CA ALA A 522 -7.32 0.15 37.53
C ALA A 522 -5.83 0.32 37.88
N PRO A 523 -5.27 1.55 37.77
CA PRO A 523 -3.89 1.77 38.14
C PRO A 523 -3.72 1.41 39.62
N PRO A 524 -2.58 0.78 40.00
CA PRO A 524 -2.32 0.48 41.40
C PRO A 524 -2.44 1.78 42.22
N GLN A 525 -3.36 1.78 43.19
CA GLN A 525 -3.65 2.95 44.01
C GLN A 525 -2.40 3.38 44.76
N LEU A 526 -1.77 4.48 44.32
CA LEU A 526 -0.77 5.18 45.11
C LEU A 526 -1.46 5.83 46.30
N SER A 527 -1.06 5.41 47.49
CA SER A 527 -1.57 5.91 48.76
C SER A 527 -1.42 7.44 48.87
N SER A 528 -2.56 8.14 48.81
CA SER A 528 -2.88 9.42 49.45
C SER A 528 -2.13 10.72 49.09
N SER A 529 -2.97 11.76 48.96
CA SER A 529 -2.75 13.20 49.18
C SER A 529 -2.08 14.03 48.08
N SER A 530 -2.88 14.49 47.12
CA SER A 530 -2.79 15.86 46.60
C SER A 530 -4.13 16.33 46.05
N SER A 531 -4.37 17.63 46.21
CA SER A 531 -5.56 18.41 45.83
C SER A 531 -6.03 18.18 44.38
N PRO A 532 -7.32 18.41 44.03
CA PRO A 532 -7.79 18.33 42.64
C PRO A 532 -7.23 19.49 41.81
N GLN A 533 -5.97 19.39 41.37
CA GLN A 533 -5.55 20.08 40.16
C GLN A 533 -6.08 19.29 38.96
N PRO A 534 -6.55 19.96 37.89
CA PRO A 534 -6.82 19.27 36.65
C PRO A 534 -5.53 18.55 36.22
N PRO A 535 -5.61 17.30 35.70
CA PRO A 535 -4.42 16.60 35.26
C PRO A 535 -3.73 17.46 34.21
N HIS A 536 -2.50 17.90 34.51
CA HIS A 536 -1.61 18.37 33.46
C HIS A 536 -1.40 17.17 32.53
N GLN A 537 -2.08 17.15 31.38
CA GLN A 537 -1.86 16.13 30.35
C GLN A 537 -0.45 16.36 29.81
N GLU A 538 0.47 15.50 30.21
CA GLU A 538 1.80 15.41 29.62
C GLU A 538 1.65 15.08 28.13
N LEU A 539 2.32 15.83 27.27
CA LEU A 539 2.35 15.58 25.83
C LEU A 539 3.27 14.40 25.53
N LEU A 540 2.97 13.63 24.49
CA LEU A 540 3.78 12.45 24.15
C LEU A 540 5.21 12.82 23.73
N LEU A 541 5.35 13.83 22.87
CA LEU A 541 6.64 14.32 22.37
C LEU A 541 6.63 15.85 22.33
N SER A 542 7.76 16.47 22.68
CA SER A 542 7.98 17.91 22.56
C SER A 542 8.53 18.28 21.17
N PRO A 543 8.46 19.55 20.75
CA PRO A 543 9.10 20.01 19.51
C PRO A 543 10.60 19.67 19.44
N SER A 544 11.32 19.77 20.56
CA SER A 544 12.75 19.43 20.63
C SER A 544 13.03 17.93 20.44
N ASP A 545 12.11 17.06 20.84
CA ASP A 545 12.23 15.62 20.60
C ASP A 545 12.11 15.28 19.11
N LEU A 546 11.20 15.99 18.42
CA LEU A 546 11.01 15.86 16.98
C LEU A 546 12.19 16.45 16.19
N ASP A 547 12.80 17.53 16.68
CA ASP A 547 14.03 18.09 16.12
C ASP A 547 15.20 17.09 16.24
N ALA A 548 15.34 16.44 17.41
CA ALA A 548 16.34 15.39 17.64
C ALA A 548 16.12 14.16 16.74
N ALA A 549 14.86 13.90 16.36
CA ALA A 549 14.46 12.87 15.41
C ALA A 549 14.51 13.34 13.93
N SER A 550 15.00 14.55 13.64
CA SER A 550 15.07 15.14 12.29
C SER A 550 13.72 15.22 11.56
N VAL A 551 12.61 15.30 12.29
CA VAL A 551 11.28 15.46 11.69
C VAL A 551 11.13 16.90 11.16
N PRO A 552 10.68 17.11 9.90
CA PRO A 552 10.60 18.45 9.32
C PRO A 552 9.77 19.43 10.14
N CYS A 553 10.18 20.70 10.13
CA CYS A 553 9.55 21.72 10.95
C CYS A 553 8.08 22.02 10.58
N SER A 554 7.73 21.84 9.31
CA SER A 554 6.40 22.05 8.75
C SER A 554 5.94 20.76 8.08
N CYS A 555 5.16 19.94 8.79
CA CYS A 555 4.48 18.77 8.23
C CYS A 555 3.29 18.36 9.11
N PHE A 556 2.39 17.55 8.54
CA PHE A 556 1.22 17.03 9.23
C PHE A 556 1.62 16.28 10.52
N ILE A 557 2.57 15.34 10.41
CA ILE A 557 2.88 14.43 11.50
C ILE A 557 3.50 15.15 12.72
N ARG A 558 4.32 16.18 12.49
CA ARG A 558 4.82 17.06 13.58
C ARG A 558 3.66 17.80 14.27
N SER A 559 2.73 18.33 13.49
CA SER A 559 1.55 19.02 14.01
C SER A 559 0.67 18.09 14.85
N PHE A 560 0.56 16.81 14.47
CA PHE A 560 -0.16 15.79 15.21
C PHE A 560 0.58 15.37 16.50
N LEU A 561 1.85 14.95 16.40
CA LEU A 561 2.62 14.38 17.52
C LEU A 561 2.86 15.37 18.67
N THR A 562 2.98 16.66 18.38
CA THR A 562 3.13 17.71 19.41
C THR A 562 1.84 18.06 20.15
N ARG A 563 0.69 17.51 19.72
CA ARG A 563 -0.63 17.82 20.27
C ARG A 563 -1.30 16.65 20.98
N ILE A 564 -0.84 15.43 20.74
CA ILE A 564 -1.39 14.24 21.42
C ILE A 564 -0.82 14.11 22.83
N ARG A 565 -1.69 13.68 23.76
CA ARG A 565 -1.30 13.34 25.13
C ARG A 565 -0.47 12.07 25.17
N ALA A 566 0.37 11.92 26.19
CA ALA A 566 1.00 10.65 26.54
C ALA A 566 -0.07 9.70 27.13
N PRO A 567 -0.41 8.57 26.46
CA PRO A 567 -1.34 7.59 27.03
C PRO A 567 -0.66 6.75 28.11
N ARG A 568 -1.43 6.18 29.06
CA ARG A 568 -0.82 5.30 30.09
C ARG A 568 -0.47 3.89 29.62
N PHE A 569 -0.91 3.50 28.42
CA PHE A 569 -0.60 2.20 27.84
C PHE A 569 0.68 2.23 27.01
N ARG A 570 1.28 1.07 26.88
CA ARG A 570 2.48 0.83 26.08
C ARG A 570 2.16 0.38 24.66
N THR A 571 1.03 -0.31 24.46
CA THR A 571 0.61 -0.92 23.19
C THR A 571 -0.70 -0.32 22.69
N ILE A 572 -0.67 0.32 21.52
CA ILE A 572 -1.85 0.99 20.92
C ILE A 572 -2.68 0.05 20.04
N ALA A 573 -2.02 -0.95 19.45
CA ALA A 573 -2.58 -2.00 18.63
C ALA A 573 -1.72 -3.27 18.82
N PRO A 574 -2.19 -4.46 18.39
CA PRO A 574 -1.46 -5.70 18.63
C PRO A 574 -0.04 -5.66 18.06
N GLY A 575 0.96 -5.60 18.95
CA GLY A 575 2.39 -5.53 18.61
C GLY A 575 2.93 -4.16 18.19
N LEU A 576 2.17 -3.08 18.30
CA LEU A 576 2.62 -1.71 18.00
C LEU A 576 2.80 -0.89 19.29
N LEU A 577 4.00 -0.34 19.49
CA LEU A 577 4.35 0.43 20.69
C LEU A 577 4.07 1.92 20.56
N VAL A 578 3.66 2.53 21.67
CA VAL A 578 3.68 3.99 21.85
C VAL A 578 5.11 4.43 22.23
N PRO A 579 5.71 5.41 21.54
CA PRO A 579 7.07 5.85 21.79
C PRO A 579 7.17 6.80 23.00
N HIS A 580 7.11 6.24 24.21
CA HIS A 580 7.25 6.99 25.47
C HIS A 580 8.66 7.51 25.77
N ASP A 581 9.67 6.95 25.10
CA ASP A 581 11.08 7.38 25.23
C ASP A 581 11.47 8.20 23.99
N PRO A 582 11.62 9.53 24.12
CA PRO A 582 12.02 10.40 23.00
C PRO A 582 13.36 10.03 22.36
N SER A 583 14.31 9.53 23.15
CA SER A 583 15.62 9.13 22.63
C SER A 583 15.51 7.85 21.80
N ALA A 584 14.71 6.89 22.25
CA ALA A 584 14.40 5.70 21.48
C ALA A 584 13.59 6.02 20.21
N PHE A 585 12.65 6.96 20.29
CA PHE A 585 11.91 7.46 19.13
C PHE A 585 12.85 8.03 18.07
N ALA A 586 13.75 8.95 18.44
CA ALA A 586 14.72 9.55 17.53
C ALA A 586 15.65 8.49 16.92
N ALA A 587 16.17 7.56 17.74
CA ALA A 587 17.06 6.50 17.27
C ALA A 587 16.39 5.48 16.33
N SER A 588 15.05 5.40 16.33
CA SER A 588 14.29 4.50 15.46
C SER A 588 14.00 5.08 14.08
N GLN A 589 14.24 6.39 13.87
CA GLN A 589 13.97 7.02 12.58
C GLN A 589 15.08 6.73 11.58
N LEU A 590 14.73 6.01 10.51
CA LEU A 590 15.65 5.67 9.43
C LEU A 590 15.65 6.71 8.30
N PHE A 591 14.47 7.24 7.96
CA PHE A 591 14.28 8.06 6.76
C PHE A 591 14.37 9.55 7.00
N THR A 592 13.97 10.04 8.19
CA THR A 592 14.01 11.47 8.51
C THR A 592 15.41 12.10 8.47
N PRO A 593 16.52 11.39 8.75
CA PRO A 593 17.86 11.96 8.62
C PRO A 593 18.41 11.89 7.19
N MET A 594 17.72 11.23 6.26
CA MET A 594 18.16 11.10 4.87
C MET A 594 17.94 12.43 4.13
N PRO A 595 18.84 12.81 3.20
CA PRO A 595 18.60 13.95 2.32
C PRO A 595 17.33 13.71 1.51
N ALA A 596 16.39 14.64 1.58
CA ALA A 596 15.14 14.63 0.82
C ALA A 596 15.18 15.68 -0.31
N ASP A 597 16.39 15.95 -0.83
CA ASP A 597 16.64 17.00 -1.80
C ASP A 597 16.01 16.62 -3.14
N SER A 598 15.11 17.49 -3.63
CA SER A 598 14.52 17.39 -4.97
C SER A 598 14.67 18.74 -5.66
N GLU A 599 15.00 18.72 -6.95
CA GLU A 599 15.06 19.94 -7.77
C GLU A 599 13.67 20.56 -8.00
N TYR A 600 12.60 19.80 -7.77
CA TYR A 600 11.22 20.22 -8.01
C TYR A 600 10.52 20.83 -6.79
N GLY A 601 11.00 20.57 -5.57
CA GLY A 601 10.42 21.15 -4.36
C GLY A 601 10.53 20.27 -3.12
N THR A 602 9.72 20.59 -2.11
CA THR A 602 9.80 19.99 -0.78
C THR A 602 9.30 18.54 -0.74
N VAL A 603 10.12 17.66 -0.16
CA VAL A 603 9.80 16.25 0.08
C VAL A 603 9.73 15.97 1.57
N ILE A 604 8.62 15.39 2.03
CA ILE A 604 8.38 15.03 3.42
C ILE A 604 8.75 13.55 3.64
N PRO A 605 9.70 13.25 4.55
CA PRO A 605 10.08 11.88 4.88
C PRO A 605 9.01 11.15 5.69
N PRO A 606 8.96 9.82 5.56
CA PRO A 606 8.11 9.00 6.41
C PRO A 606 8.68 8.93 7.83
N VAL A 607 7.83 9.17 8.83
CA VAL A 607 8.17 9.12 10.25
C VAL A 607 7.59 7.84 10.85
N LEU A 608 8.41 7.02 11.51
CA LEU A 608 7.94 5.86 12.26
C LEU A 608 7.21 6.33 13.52
N ILE A 609 5.88 6.23 13.51
CA ILE A 609 4.99 6.68 14.58
C ILE A 609 4.91 5.63 15.69
N PHE A 610 4.59 4.39 15.32
CA PHE A 610 4.43 3.28 16.27
C PHE A 610 5.26 2.07 15.81
N PRO A 611 6.43 1.80 16.41
CA PRO A 611 7.29 0.68 16.04
C PRO A 611 6.64 -0.67 16.39
N ALA A 612 6.85 -1.65 15.51
CA ALA A 612 6.45 -3.03 15.76
C ALA A 612 7.51 -3.78 16.59
N VAL A 613 7.05 -4.59 17.55
CA VAL A 613 7.94 -5.41 18.40
C VAL A 613 7.58 -6.89 18.41
N GLY A 614 8.62 -7.71 18.61
CA GLY A 614 8.52 -9.18 18.64
C GLY A 614 7.82 -9.74 19.90
N SER A 615 7.19 -10.91 19.74
CA SER A 615 6.33 -11.52 20.77
C SER A 615 7.06 -12.26 21.90
N SER A 616 8.37 -12.50 21.80
CA SER A 616 9.10 -13.33 22.79
C SER A 616 9.67 -12.55 23.97
N ASP A 617 10.05 -11.26 23.80
CA ASP A 617 10.63 -10.43 24.89
C ASP A 617 10.19 -8.95 24.85
N GLY A 618 9.20 -8.58 24.02
CA GLY A 618 8.53 -7.26 24.03
C GLY A 618 9.37 -6.02 23.67
N ASN A 619 10.66 -6.17 23.39
CA ASN A 619 11.57 -5.04 23.14
C ASN A 619 12.43 -5.16 21.88
N GLN A 620 12.42 -6.30 21.17
CA GLN A 620 13.19 -6.43 19.94
C GLN A 620 12.43 -5.79 18.77
N PRO A 621 13.05 -4.81 18.07
CA PRO A 621 12.49 -4.24 16.85
C PRO A 621 12.27 -5.33 15.82
N VAL A 622 11.12 -5.31 15.17
CA VAL A 622 10.89 -6.14 13.99
C VAL A 622 11.29 -5.33 12.78
N THR A 623 12.01 -5.94 11.84
CA THR A 623 12.48 -5.25 10.63
C THR A 623 12.02 -5.98 9.37
N VAL A 624 11.92 -5.24 8.27
CA VAL A 624 11.65 -5.72 6.91
C VAL A 624 12.79 -5.35 5.98
N SER A 625 12.87 -6.02 4.84
CA SER A 625 13.68 -5.56 3.71
C SER A 625 12.75 -5.11 2.59
N PHE A 626 13.07 -3.95 1.99
CA PHE A 626 12.40 -3.47 0.77
C PHE A 626 13.19 -3.83 -0.50
N ASP A 627 14.13 -4.77 -0.43
CA ASP A 627 14.89 -5.21 -1.59
C ASP A 627 13.94 -5.70 -2.70
N PRO A 628 13.93 -5.05 -3.88
CA PRO A 628 12.97 -5.38 -4.92
C PRO A 628 13.23 -6.78 -5.47
N ALA A 629 12.18 -7.60 -5.58
CA ALA A 629 12.25 -8.90 -6.23
C ALA A 629 12.59 -8.79 -7.74
N ASN A 630 12.26 -7.65 -8.36
CA ASN A 630 12.63 -7.28 -9.72
C ASN A 630 12.68 -5.74 -9.85
N ARG A 631 13.51 -5.21 -10.76
CA ARG A 631 13.70 -3.77 -11.02
C ARG A 631 12.44 -3.00 -11.42
N TYR A 632 11.35 -3.69 -11.72
CA TYR A 632 10.08 -3.12 -12.20
C TYR A 632 8.98 -3.09 -11.13
N GLN A 633 9.23 -3.61 -9.92
CA GLN A 633 8.28 -3.62 -8.81
C GLN A 633 8.97 -3.17 -7.52
N PRO A 634 9.03 -1.86 -7.24
CA PRO A 634 9.50 -1.36 -5.96
C PRO A 634 8.52 -1.79 -4.86
N ILE A 635 9.03 -2.41 -3.79
CA ILE A 635 8.25 -2.82 -2.61
C ILE A 635 8.14 -1.66 -1.61
N ASN A 636 9.07 -0.70 -1.68
CA ASN A 636 9.10 0.46 -0.82
C ASN A 636 7.93 1.41 -1.18
N PRO A 637 6.98 1.68 -0.25
CA PRO A 637 5.80 2.49 -0.53
C PRO A 637 6.08 3.99 -0.54
N PHE A 638 7.29 4.42 -0.18
CA PHE A 638 7.62 5.83 0.03
C PHE A 638 8.15 6.51 -1.24
N CYS A 639 8.20 7.85 -1.23
CA CYS A 639 8.68 8.67 -2.35
C CYS A 639 10.05 8.23 -2.85
N ARG A 640 10.34 8.50 -4.12
CA ARG A 640 11.52 8.00 -4.83
C ARG A 640 12.83 8.30 -4.10
N ALA A 641 12.94 9.48 -3.48
CA ALA A 641 14.10 9.86 -2.67
C ALA A 641 14.45 8.82 -1.58
N PHE A 642 13.44 8.19 -0.98
CA PHE A 642 13.60 7.17 0.06
C PHE A 642 13.67 5.74 -0.48
N GLN A 643 13.38 5.55 -1.78
CA GLN A 643 13.62 4.28 -2.48
C GLN A 643 15.09 4.17 -2.89
N ASP A 644 15.61 5.21 -3.56
CA ASP A 644 16.96 5.23 -4.11
C ASP A 644 18.03 5.42 -3.01
N GLY A 645 17.69 6.11 -1.92
CA GLY A 645 18.62 6.36 -0.82
C GLY A 645 18.82 5.19 0.15
N LEU A 646 18.00 4.14 0.06
CA LEU A 646 18.07 3.00 0.98
C LEU A 646 19.10 1.95 0.48
N PRO A 647 20.13 1.58 1.26
CA PRO A 647 21.06 0.54 0.86
C PRO A 647 20.36 -0.82 0.69
N ARG A 648 20.83 -1.64 -0.26
CA ARG A 648 20.36 -3.03 -0.38
C ARG A 648 20.61 -3.79 0.92
N GLY A 649 19.64 -4.60 1.33
CA GLY A 649 19.67 -5.36 2.58
C GLY A 649 19.46 -4.50 3.85
N ALA A 650 19.02 -3.24 3.71
CA ALA A 650 18.71 -2.42 4.87
C ALA A 650 17.57 -3.02 5.69
N ALA A 651 17.82 -3.17 6.99
CA ALA A 651 16.82 -3.60 7.96
C ALA A 651 15.94 -2.40 8.34
N VAL A 652 14.82 -2.24 7.66
CA VAL A 652 13.85 -1.15 7.92
C VAL A 652 12.94 -1.56 9.06
N PRO A 653 12.75 -0.75 10.11
CA PRO A 653 11.79 -1.07 11.16
C PRO A 653 10.37 -1.29 10.59
N ALA A 654 9.68 -2.31 11.07
CA ALA A 654 8.26 -2.49 10.82
C ALA A 654 7.45 -1.61 11.77
N GLY A 655 6.23 -1.23 11.38
CA GLY A 655 5.36 -0.41 12.21
C GLY A 655 4.47 0.53 11.40
N LEU A 656 3.82 1.45 12.12
CA LEU A 656 3.01 2.50 11.50
C LEU A 656 3.88 3.71 11.17
N TYR A 657 3.92 4.08 9.90
CA TYR A 657 4.61 5.25 9.38
C TYR A 657 3.62 6.34 8.97
N SER A 658 4.02 7.61 9.09
CA SER A 658 3.37 8.68 8.33
C SER A 658 3.63 8.49 6.84
N GLU A 659 2.75 9.03 6.00
CA GLU A 659 3.00 9.07 4.56
C GLU A 659 4.23 9.93 4.23
N SER A 660 4.95 9.54 3.18
CA SER A 660 5.96 10.39 2.54
C SER A 660 5.33 11.12 1.37
N VAL A 661 5.62 12.40 1.20
CA VAL A 661 4.94 13.23 0.20
C VAL A 661 5.94 14.10 -0.54
N GLU A 662 5.84 14.15 -1.86
CA GLU A 662 6.44 15.17 -2.71
C GLU A 662 5.42 16.30 -2.88
N ARG A 663 5.54 17.42 -2.15
CA ARG A 663 4.46 18.44 -2.05
C ARG A 663 4.06 19.07 -3.38
N PHE A 664 5.01 19.10 -4.31
CA PHE A 664 4.84 19.58 -5.67
C PHE A 664 4.06 18.62 -6.59
N GLN A 665 3.64 17.45 -6.11
CA GLN A 665 2.73 16.56 -6.85
C GLN A 665 1.26 16.88 -6.54
N ALA A 666 0.40 16.61 -7.52
CA ALA A 666 -1.05 16.65 -7.34
C ALA A 666 -1.55 15.55 -6.38
N ASP A 667 -2.71 15.78 -5.76
CA ASP A 667 -3.45 14.80 -4.96
C ASP A 667 -2.66 14.16 -3.79
N VAL A 668 -1.71 14.89 -3.21
CA VAL A 668 -0.91 14.41 -2.09
C VAL A 668 -1.69 14.32 -0.77
N ALA A 669 -1.31 13.40 0.13
CA ALA A 669 -1.95 13.24 1.44
C ALA A 669 -0.92 13.08 2.56
N GLU A 670 -0.40 14.19 3.09
CA GLU A 670 0.50 14.15 4.25
C GLU A 670 -0.20 13.65 5.51
N GLU A 671 -1.52 13.80 5.58
CA GLU A 671 -2.36 13.22 6.62
C GLU A 671 -2.42 11.69 6.56
N GLY A 672 -1.85 11.09 5.52
CA GLY A 672 -1.84 9.66 5.26
C GLY A 672 -0.95 8.84 6.19
N PHE A 673 -1.07 7.52 6.08
CA PHE A 673 -0.19 6.57 6.78
C PHE A 673 0.15 5.37 5.91
N ARG A 674 1.24 4.67 6.25
CA ARG A 674 1.59 3.34 5.75
C ARG A 674 1.86 2.40 6.92
N LEU A 675 1.20 1.24 6.94
CA LEU A 675 1.44 0.20 7.94
C LEU A 675 2.35 -0.87 7.34
N VAL A 676 3.64 -0.81 7.68
CA VAL A 676 4.67 -1.72 7.17
C VAL A 676 4.68 -3.00 8.00
N LEU A 677 4.29 -4.11 7.38
CA LEU A 677 4.17 -5.41 8.02
C LEU A 677 5.27 -6.39 7.55
N PRO A 678 5.89 -7.16 8.46
CA PRO A 678 6.95 -8.13 8.15
C PRO A 678 6.39 -9.48 7.66
N PHE A 679 5.31 -9.43 6.90
CA PHE A 679 4.62 -10.59 6.33
C PHE A 679 3.58 -10.14 5.29
N CYS A 680 3.29 -11.03 4.32
CA CYS A 680 2.14 -10.84 3.44
C CYS A 680 0.78 -11.07 4.12
N LEU A 681 -0.20 -10.33 3.65
CA LEU A 681 -1.61 -10.53 3.99
C LEU A 681 -2.16 -11.79 3.32
N ALA A 682 -3.28 -12.30 3.85
CA ALA A 682 -3.96 -13.45 3.27
C ALA A 682 -4.46 -13.10 1.86
N LYS A 683 -4.58 -14.11 0.97
CA LYS A 683 -5.15 -13.92 -0.37
C LYS A 683 -6.59 -13.42 -0.32
N GLU A 684 -7.31 -13.70 0.77
CA GLU A 684 -8.69 -13.31 0.98
C GLU A 684 -8.86 -11.93 1.62
N ALA A 685 -7.76 -11.26 1.99
CA ALA A 685 -7.81 -9.94 2.58
C ALA A 685 -8.31 -8.92 1.54
N ARG A 686 -9.15 -7.97 1.97
CA ARG A 686 -9.84 -7.04 1.06
C ARG A 686 -9.54 -5.57 1.37
N LYS A 687 -9.55 -4.75 0.32
CA LYS A 687 -9.55 -3.27 0.37
C LYS A 687 -10.92 -2.74 0.79
N SER A 688 -11.02 -1.43 1.02
CA SER A 688 -12.26 -0.76 1.42
C SER A 688 -13.41 -0.89 0.43
N ASP A 689 -13.10 -1.02 -0.86
CA ASP A 689 -14.05 -1.24 -1.95
C ASP A 689 -14.51 -2.71 -2.07
N GLY A 690 -14.01 -3.59 -1.22
CA GLY A 690 -14.30 -5.02 -1.24
C GLY A 690 -13.44 -5.84 -2.19
N ARG A 691 -12.53 -5.25 -2.99
CA ARG A 691 -11.59 -6.01 -3.85
C ARG A 691 -10.54 -6.71 -3.00
N LEU A 692 -9.96 -7.78 -3.53
CA LEU A 692 -8.85 -8.47 -2.87
C LEU A 692 -7.61 -7.55 -2.83
N LEU A 693 -6.85 -7.62 -1.74
CA LEU A 693 -5.57 -6.93 -1.61
C LEU A 693 -4.49 -7.55 -2.51
N VAL A 694 -4.63 -8.83 -2.84
CA VAL A 694 -3.77 -9.56 -3.77
C VAL A 694 -4.69 -10.18 -4.83
N GLU A 695 -4.55 -9.75 -6.08
CA GLU A 695 -5.31 -10.30 -7.20
C GLU A 695 -4.57 -11.48 -7.84
N ASP A 696 -5.31 -12.39 -8.49
CA ASP A 696 -4.71 -13.54 -9.16
C ASP A 696 -3.74 -13.08 -10.26
N GLY A 697 -2.45 -13.38 -10.07
CA GLY A 697 -1.37 -12.98 -10.98
C GLY A 697 -0.51 -11.81 -10.49
N ASP A 698 -0.87 -11.14 -9.39
CA ASP A 698 -0.01 -10.11 -8.80
C ASP A 698 1.15 -10.76 -8.03
N VAL A 699 2.37 -10.64 -8.58
CA VAL A 699 3.60 -11.13 -7.96
C VAL A 699 4.13 -10.08 -6.98
N ARG A 700 3.37 -9.73 -5.94
CA ARG A 700 3.94 -8.97 -4.83
C ARG A 700 4.88 -9.88 -4.03
N SER A 701 6.02 -9.35 -3.60
CA SER A 701 6.99 -10.12 -2.82
C SER A 701 6.31 -10.70 -1.57
N ALA A 702 6.57 -11.98 -1.29
CA ALA A 702 5.84 -12.76 -0.29
C ALA A 702 6.10 -12.35 1.18
N ASP A 703 6.88 -11.27 1.40
CA ASP A 703 7.53 -11.01 2.68
C ASP A 703 7.14 -9.66 3.33
N VAL A 704 6.59 -8.70 2.59
CA VAL A 704 6.23 -7.36 3.11
C VAL A 704 4.87 -6.91 2.60
N SER A 705 4.06 -6.31 3.47
CA SER A 705 2.77 -5.71 3.11
C SER A 705 2.65 -4.29 3.64
N VAL A 706 2.08 -3.41 2.81
CA VAL A 706 1.88 -1.98 3.09
C VAL A 706 0.44 -1.51 2.83
N ASP A 707 -0.38 -2.37 2.22
CA ASP A 707 -1.73 -2.04 1.76
C ASP A 707 -2.82 -2.18 2.84
N LEU A 708 -2.48 -2.67 4.05
CA LEU A 708 -3.47 -2.87 5.10
C LEU A 708 -4.06 -1.51 5.53
N PHE A 709 -5.39 -1.46 5.60
CA PHE A 709 -6.18 -0.26 5.89
C PHE A 709 -6.04 0.86 4.85
N GLN A 710 -5.51 0.60 3.65
CA GLN A 710 -5.47 1.58 2.56
C GLN A 710 -6.78 1.63 1.76
N HIS A 711 -6.94 2.68 0.95
CA HIS A 711 -8.09 2.85 0.06
C HIS A 711 -8.12 1.70 -0.96
N GLY A 712 -9.34 1.31 -1.33
CA GLY A 712 -9.62 0.75 -2.64
C GLY A 712 -9.62 1.83 -3.72
N PHE A 713 -10.39 1.60 -4.77
CA PHE A 713 -10.75 2.64 -5.72
C PHE A 713 -11.50 3.81 -5.03
N LYS A 714 -11.32 5.03 -5.55
CA LYS A 714 -11.88 6.26 -4.97
C LYS A 714 -12.92 6.87 -5.91
N PRO A 715 -14.20 6.54 -5.76
CA PRO A 715 -15.22 6.90 -6.75
C PRO A 715 -15.54 8.40 -6.80
N PHE A 716 -15.02 9.20 -5.87
CA PHE A 716 -15.19 10.66 -5.82
C PHE A 716 -13.97 11.43 -6.33
N GLY A 717 -12.89 10.74 -6.72
CA GLY A 717 -11.68 11.35 -7.24
C GLY A 717 -10.45 11.16 -6.36
N GLY A 718 -9.31 11.40 -6.98
CA GLY A 718 -7.98 11.21 -6.44
C GLY A 718 -7.32 9.93 -6.93
N GLU A 719 -6.00 9.98 -7.02
CA GLU A 719 -5.13 8.97 -7.59
C GLU A 719 -5.14 7.67 -6.80
N TRP A 720 -4.94 6.54 -7.48
CA TRP A 720 -5.01 5.22 -6.85
C TRP A 720 -3.94 5.00 -5.77
N TRP A 721 -2.82 5.74 -5.82
CA TRP A 721 -1.75 5.66 -4.81
C TRP A 721 -1.96 6.54 -3.57
N ARG A 722 -2.87 7.53 -3.60
CA ARG A 722 -3.07 8.44 -2.46
C ARG A 722 -3.49 7.66 -1.19
N ALA A 723 -2.82 7.95 -0.07
CA ALA A 723 -2.97 7.19 1.17
C ALA A 723 -4.27 7.49 1.94
N GLN A 724 -4.67 6.54 2.79
CA GLN A 724 -5.78 6.76 3.74
C GLN A 724 -5.37 7.71 4.87
N PRO A 725 -6.25 8.64 5.30
CA PRO A 725 -5.96 9.52 6.43
C PRO A 725 -5.75 8.74 7.74
N LEU A 726 -4.74 9.13 8.52
CA LEU A 726 -4.43 8.58 9.83
C LEU A 726 -5.64 8.65 10.78
N GLU A 727 -6.45 9.70 10.68
CA GLU A 727 -7.70 9.83 11.44
C GLU A 727 -8.62 8.61 11.26
N ARG A 728 -8.80 8.15 10.01
CA ARG A 728 -9.68 7.02 9.69
C ARG A 728 -9.14 5.71 10.27
N LEU A 729 -7.83 5.51 10.28
CA LEU A 729 -7.19 4.37 10.95
C LEU A 729 -7.47 4.38 12.45
N LEU A 730 -7.29 5.51 13.11
CA LEU A 730 -7.47 5.65 14.56
C LEU A 730 -8.93 5.44 14.97
N ILE A 731 -9.89 5.95 14.17
CA ILE A 731 -11.31 5.65 14.34
C ILE A 731 -11.56 4.15 14.23
N ARG A 732 -10.98 3.49 13.21
CA ARG A 732 -11.17 2.06 13.00
C ARG A 732 -10.59 1.22 14.15
N TRP A 733 -9.40 1.56 14.63
CA TRP A 733 -8.80 0.90 15.78
C TRP A 733 -9.63 1.06 17.05
N ARG A 734 -10.28 2.22 17.23
CA ARG A 734 -11.19 2.45 18.36
C ARG A 734 -12.38 1.50 18.30
N GLU A 735 -12.99 1.34 17.12
CA GLU A 735 -14.10 0.39 16.92
C GLU A 735 -13.67 -1.04 17.26
N LEU A 736 -12.50 -1.48 16.79
CA LEU A 736 -11.99 -2.82 17.10
C LEU A 736 -11.81 -3.05 18.61
N VAL A 737 -11.40 -2.02 19.37
CA VAL A 737 -11.32 -2.08 20.84
C VAL A 737 -12.70 -2.06 21.48
N GLN A 738 -13.60 -1.21 20.98
CA GLN A 738 -14.95 -1.03 21.53
C GLN A 738 -15.81 -2.29 21.36
N ASP A 739 -15.70 -2.92 20.20
CA ASP A 739 -16.42 -4.15 19.82
C ASP A 739 -15.82 -5.40 20.47
N GLY A 740 -14.72 -5.27 21.23
CA GLY A 740 -14.03 -6.38 21.89
C GLY A 740 -13.26 -7.29 20.92
N VAL A 741 -13.15 -6.89 19.64
CA VAL A 741 -12.33 -7.59 18.65
C VAL A 741 -10.86 -7.54 19.05
N TRP A 742 -10.41 -6.42 19.64
CA TRP A 742 -9.11 -6.28 20.29
C TRP A 742 -9.28 -6.32 21.81
N THR A 743 -8.61 -7.27 22.45
CA THR A 743 -8.61 -7.37 23.92
C THR A 743 -7.60 -6.39 24.50
N VAL A 744 -7.89 -5.86 25.68
CA VAL A 744 -7.06 -4.87 26.37
C VAL A 744 -6.63 -5.43 27.71
N GLY A 745 -5.32 -5.45 27.95
CA GLY A 745 -4.68 -5.92 29.16
C GLY A 745 -4.03 -4.80 29.96
N ALA A 746 -3.08 -5.15 30.83
CA ALA A 746 -2.38 -4.20 31.70
C ALA A 746 -1.50 -3.19 30.94
N GLU A 747 -0.99 -3.57 29.76
CA GLU A 747 -0.06 -2.77 28.96
C GLU A 747 -0.73 -2.10 27.74
N GLY A 748 -2.04 -2.20 27.60
CA GLY A 748 -2.80 -1.74 26.43
C GLY A 748 -3.37 -2.89 25.61
N VAL A 749 -3.44 -2.72 24.29
CA VAL A 749 -4.01 -3.71 23.37
C VAL A 749 -3.15 -4.97 23.31
N GLU A 750 -3.75 -6.12 23.59
CA GLU A 750 -3.05 -7.39 23.67
C GLU A 750 -2.75 -8.01 22.30
N GLY A 751 -1.74 -8.89 22.30
CA GLY A 751 -1.30 -9.63 21.13
C GLY A 751 -0.09 -8.99 20.44
N GLY A 752 0.59 -9.78 19.61
CA GLY A 752 1.67 -9.31 18.76
C GLY A 752 1.23 -9.01 17.33
N TRP A 753 2.16 -8.56 16.50
CA TRP A 753 1.90 -8.34 15.07
C TRP A 753 1.42 -9.62 14.37
N ARG A 754 1.83 -10.81 14.84
CA ARG A 754 1.32 -12.10 14.31
C ARG A 754 -0.16 -12.33 14.61
N SER A 755 -0.69 -11.80 15.72
CA SER A 755 -2.14 -11.82 15.97
C SER A 755 -2.88 -10.79 15.14
N LEU A 756 -2.28 -9.63 14.85
CA LEU A 756 -2.80 -8.67 13.87
C LEU A 756 -2.96 -9.37 12.50
N GLY A 757 -1.93 -10.09 12.05
CA GLY A 757 -1.99 -10.89 10.83
C GLY A 757 -2.97 -12.08 10.88
N ARG A 758 -3.04 -12.82 11.99
CA ARG A 758 -3.92 -14.01 12.10
C ARG A 758 -5.41 -13.69 12.20
N ARG A 759 -5.78 -12.63 12.92
CA ARG A 759 -7.19 -12.18 13.01
C ARG A 759 -7.70 -11.66 11.66
N MET A 760 -6.80 -11.37 10.73
CA MET A 760 -7.09 -11.04 9.33
C MET A 760 -6.98 -12.24 8.36
N ARG A 761 -6.61 -13.46 8.83
CA ARG A 761 -6.32 -14.66 8.01
C ARG A 761 -7.35 -15.81 8.07
N GLY A 762 -8.46 -15.76 8.80
CA GLY A 762 -9.40 -16.90 8.74
C GLY A 762 -10.72 -16.82 9.52
N GLY A 763 -11.84 -16.97 8.79
CA GLY A 763 -12.59 -18.24 8.73
C GLY A 763 -13.28 -18.82 9.98
N GLY A 764 -13.24 -18.16 11.14
CA GLY A 764 -13.98 -18.56 12.33
C GLY A 764 -14.96 -17.45 12.73
N GLY A 765 -16.26 -17.77 12.78
CA GLY A 765 -17.40 -16.88 13.00
C GLY A 765 -17.10 -15.51 13.65
N GLY A 766 -17.23 -14.45 12.85
CA GLY A 766 -17.25 -13.06 13.33
C GLY A 766 -16.60 -12.04 12.38
N ILE A 767 -15.70 -12.46 11.49
CA ILE A 767 -14.99 -11.55 10.60
C ILE A 767 -15.27 -11.90 9.14
N THR A 768 -16.47 -11.54 8.67
CA THR A 768 -16.66 -11.34 7.23
C THR A 768 -16.04 -10.01 6.87
N GLY A 769 -15.06 -10.00 5.96
CA GLY A 769 -14.44 -8.79 5.40
C GLY A 769 -15.44 -7.78 4.81
N LEU A 770 -16.71 -8.17 4.64
CA LEU A 770 -17.86 -7.32 4.32
C LEU A 770 -18.17 -6.22 5.36
N SER A 771 -17.73 -6.37 6.62
CA SER A 771 -18.04 -5.41 7.70
C SER A 771 -16.81 -4.64 8.19
N LEU A 772 -15.60 -4.95 7.69
CA LEU A 772 -14.36 -4.42 8.26
C LEU A 772 -13.99 -3.02 7.76
N ILE A 773 -14.62 -2.53 6.68
CA ILE A 773 -14.16 -1.31 5.97
C ILE A 773 -15.34 -0.50 5.32
N GLY A 774 -16.59 -0.88 5.56
CA GLY A 774 -17.77 -0.33 4.85
C GLY A 774 -18.13 1.13 5.16
N ASP A 775 -17.58 1.73 6.21
CA ASP A 775 -17.89 3.11 6.63
C ASP A 775 -16.74 4.12 6.37
N MET A 776 -15.79 3.77 5.49
CA MET A 776 -14.59 4.58 5.19
C MET A 776 -14.68 5.46 3.93
N VAL A 777 -15.87 5.66 3.36
CA VAL A 777 -16.13 6.58 2.24
C VAL A 777 -16.70 7.90 2.74
#